data_AF-A0AAF0PC37-F1
#
_entry.id   AF-A0AAF0PC37-F1
#
_cell.length_a   1.000
_cell.length_b   1.000
_cell.length_c   1.000
_cell.angle_alpha   90.00
_cell.angle_beta   90.00
_cell.angle_gamma   90.00
#
_symmetry.space_group_name_H-M   'P 1'
#
loop_
_entity.id
_entity.type
_entity.pdbx_description
1 polymer ?
#
loop_
_entity_poly.entity_id
_entity_poly.type
_entity_poly.pdbx_seq_one_letter_code
_entity_poly.pdbx_strand_id
1 'polypeptide(L)'
;MPQYPRRTLLGSIGTTMTVALAGNAVSATDGRSTNDVGSPAFDSLFDYFPASAESDSMAVVTRDLEQQRKANDPYGHMSTGSGFGIDPESISKQAFVYATDDDAFSMPIVVIAGDFELEDDGDIRETDGGVEYERREDNEMVAAVTETVVVAAENDERIGEALAANAGEAKRLLDAEPLLEEAFGLFDGEHADYTVQIGEGYQFPDFTDDAAIEYSARATTVLDPDTLEVNIGVAFADATEITDELVDTLTSELRYMALTGEPTVERDGSLVTITAERDLAAEREANDHESPGSLRPEEDIDLEDDQLEIEIGRGDPTPVEDLTLEVGGEEYDRDIWTNSHGTLEEGDTIVIDMDDVEPNLSITLTHDHAAGSSTSGTSILDRFEFEYDYDVDAGTPTVEYADEFPLEGERVSIAVYDERPWYHSPDEEVEPRTTAQPWSGTMRSGDGTTLEDIRPGDTVLVCWDGTTMEDSIAHFRAQPPGTVAFDYDFERKTLSATLELEDGERPADAYELLIDDEPAETQWADEADTVSSGATIEVDDVAAGSDVTVVWGDDDVRVSGTHPRPRIELEFDEDQGVIEHVGGDSVAASELTLRVMTEDGFSEIDLGEEIDGEFEQGDTVSVDADEIRYAMLSYDGTSGSIGHVVPSRE
;
A
#
# COMPACT_ATOMS: atom_id res chain seq x y z
N MET A 1 9.21 -37.63 -47.19
CA MET A 1 9.66 -38.27 -48.46
C MET A 1 9.62 -37.22 -49.57
N PRO A 2 10.53 -37.22 -50.54
CA PRO A 2 11.79 -36.48 -50.52
C PRO A 2 11.90 -35.41 -51.63
N GLN A 3 12.81 -34.43 -51.50
CA GLN A 3 13.86 -34.15 -52.51
C GLN A 3 14.83 -33.03 -52.08
N TYR A 4 16.08 -33.41 -51.85
CA TYR A 4 17.26 -32.54 -51.89
C TYR A 4 17.62 -32.14 -53.34
N PRO A 5 18.45 -31.09 -53.50
CA PRO A 5 19.73 -31.26 -54.20
C PRO A 5 20.91 -30.60 -53.45
N ARG A 6 21.97 -31.36 -53.09
CA ARG A 6 23.31 -31.44 -53.74
C ARG A 6 24.10 -30.10 -53.78
N ARG A 7 25.07 -29.87 -52.87
CA ARG A 7 26.47 -30.37 -52.81
C ARG A 7 27.45 -29.59 -53.73
N THR A 8 28.48 -28.97 -53.15
CA THR A 8 29.92 -28.90 -53.56
C THR A 8 30.65 -27.95 -52.57
N LEU A 9 31.49 -28.38 -51.62
CA LEU A 9 32.88 -28.92 -51.66
C LEU A 9 33.98 -27.85 -51.49
N LEU A 10 34.99 -28.21 -50.67
CA LEU A 10 36.32 -27.63 -50.41
C LEU A 10 36.39 -26.64 -49.23
N GLY A 11 37.14 -26.85 -48.14
CA GLY A 11 38.20 -27.81 -47.86
C GLY A 11 39.54 -27.10 -47.64
N SER A 12 40.16 -27.37 -46.49
CA SER A 12 41.56 -27.13 -46.10
C SER A 12 41.97 -25.67 -45.79
N ILE A 13 42.89 -25.32 -44.88
CA ILE A 13 43.65 -25.87 -43.74
C ILE A 13 44.68 -24.75 -43.45
N GLY A 14 45.03 -24.52 -42.19
CA GLY A 14 46.25 -23.80 -41.77
C GLY A 14 45.93 -22.52 -40.99
N THR A 15 46.40 -22.26 -39.77
CA THR A 15 47.65 -22.73 -39.15
C THR A 15 47.53 -22.51 -37.64
N THR A 16 48.00 -23.49 -36.87
CA THR A 16 48.24 -23.44 -35.43
C THR A 16 49.30 -22.39 -35.07
N MET A 17 49.01 -21.55 -34.07
CA MET A 17 50.07 -20.94 -33.27
C MET A 17 49.67 -20.96 -31.79
N THR A 18 50.38 -21.81 -31.06
CA THR A 18 50.33 -21.98 -29.61
C THR A 18 50.98 -20.78 -28.94
N VAL A 19 50.30 -20.16 -27.98
CA VAL A 19 50.96 -19.44 -26.88
C VAL A 19 50.55 -20.11 -25.59
N ALA A 20 51.57 -20.53 -24.85
CA ALA A 20 51.46 -21.21 -23.57
C ALA A 20 51.47 -20.18 -22.44
N LEU A 21 50.58 -20.36 -21.47
CA LEU A 21 50.84 -20.04 -20.07
C LEU A 21 50.54 -21.31 -19.26
N ALA A 22 51.62 -21.93 -18.80
CA ALA A 22 51.63 -22.95 -17.75
C ALA A 22 51.36 -22.27 -16.40
N GLY A 23 50.84 -22.87 -15.34
CA GLY A 23 50.50 -24.25 -14.95
C GLY A 23 50.23 -24.19 -13.44
N ASN A 24 49.22 -24.88 -12.90
CA ASN A 24 49.39 -26.19 -12.28
C ASN A 24 48.05 -26.93 -12.20
N ALA A 25 47.99 -28.10 -12.84
CA ALA A 25 47.04 -29.17 -12.55
C ALA A 25 47.68 -30.10 -11.47
N VAL A 26 47.00 -30.93 -10.67
CA VAL A 26 46.14 -32.10 -10.95
C VAL A 26 45.66 -32.59 -9.56
N SER A 27 44.39 -32.93 -9.32
CA SER A 27 43.92 -34.31 -9.53
C SER A 27 42.42 -34.41 -9.84
N ALA A 28 42.17 -34.93 -11.04
CA ALA A 28 40.90 -35.18 -11.67
C ALA A 28 40.26 -36.51 -11.24
N THR A 29 38.93 -36.57 -11.35
CA THR A 29 38.25 -37.70 -11.99
C THR A 29 37.26 -37.17 -13.01
N ASP A 30 37.45 -37.60 -14.26
CA ASP A 30 36.73 -37.19 -15.47
C ASP A 30 35.22 -37.50 -15.43
N GLY A 31 34.43 -36.50 -15.82
CA GLY A 31 33.06 -36.65 -16.30
C GLY A 31 32.83 -35.60 -17.40
N ARG A 32 33.02 -36.01 -18.65
CA ARG A 32 32.92 -35.16 -19.84
C ARG A 32 31.47 -34.69 -20.05
N SER A 33 31.15 -33.47 -19.63
CA SER A 33 29.99 -32.72 -20.13
C SER A 33 30.38 -31.83 -21.30
N THR A 34 29.50 -31.79 -22.28
CA THR A 34 29.48 -30.88 -23.41
C THR A 34 29.34 -29.44 -22.90
N ASN A 35 30.16 -28.53 -23.43
CA ASN A 35 30.07 -27.09 -23.15
C ASN A 35 28.72 -26.54 -23.65
N ASP A 36 27.75 -26.37 -22.75
CA ASP A 36 26.90 -25.17 -22.74
C ASP A 36 27.69 -24.07 -22.04
N VAL A 37 27.63 -22.84 -22.53
CA VAL A 37 28.01 -21.67 -21.73
C VAL A 37 26.89 -21.54 -20.70
N GLY A 38 27.05 -22.21 -19.55
CA GLY A 38 25.97 -22.34 -18.57
C GLY A 38 25.76 -21.06 -17.79
N SER A 39 24.50 -20.70 -17.54
CA SER A 39 24.09 -19.66 -16.61
C SER A 39 24.83 -19.84 -15.26
N PRO A 40 25.31 -18.75 -14.62
CA PRO A 40 26.08 -18.83 -13.38
C PRO A 40 25.32 -19.58 -12.29
N ALA A 41 26.08 -20.24 -11.40
CA ALA A 41 25.50 -20.92 -10.24
C ALA A 41 24.85 -19.88 -9.30
N PHE A 42 23.80 -20.28 -8.60
CA PHE A 42 23.06 -19.41 -7.69
C PHE A 42 23.97 -18.71 -6.67
N ASP A 43 24.84 -19.47 -6.00
CA ASP A 43 25.80 -18.95 -5.02
C ASP A 43 26.85 -18.02 -5.63
N SER A 44 27.07 -18.06 -6.95
CA SER A 44 28.03 -17.16 -7.60
C SER A 44 27.51 -15.74 -7.80
N LEU A 45 26.23 -15.47 -7.53
CA LEU A 45 25.72 -14.09 -7.52
C LEU A 45 26.24 -13.29 -6.31
N PHE A 46 26.45 -13.95 -5.17
CA PHE A 46 27.03 -13.31 -3.97
C PHE A 46 28.44 -12.79 -4.20
N ASP A 47 29.18 -13.39 -5.14
CA ASP A 47 30.54 -12.99 -5.48
C ASP A 47 30.60 -11.55 -6.00
N TYR A 48 29.49 -11.03 -6.54
CA TYR A 48 29.37 -9.66 -7.04
C TYR A 48 29.02 -8.64 -5.95
N PHE A 49 28.67 -9.05 -4.73
CA PHE A 49 28.36 -8.11 -3.66
C PHE A 49 29.65 -7.61 -2.99
N PRO A 50 30.05 -6.34 -3.19
CA PRO A 50 31.23 -5.80 -2.54
C PRO A 50 30.95 -5.51 -1.07
N ALA A 51 31.98 -5.52 -0.22
CA ALA A 51 31.87 -5.13 1.19
C ALA A 51 31.40 -3.67 1.39
N SER A 52 31.47 -2.82 0.37
CA SER A 52 30.93 -1.45 0.40
C SER A 52 29.39 -1.38 0.35
N ALA A 53 28.71 -2.51 0.10
CA ALA A 53 27.26 -2.63 0.21
C ALA A 53 26.76 -2.95 1.63
N GLU A 54 27.67 -3.08 2.60
CA GLU A 54 27.36 -3.29 4.02
C GLU A 54 26.61 -2.08 4.60
N SER A 55 25.59 -2.36 5.42
CA SER A 55 24.77 -1.39 6.15
C SER A 55 24.49 -1.92 7.55
N ASP A 56 24.16 -1.03 8.49
CA ASP A 56 23.82 -1.42 9.87
C ASP A 56 22.52 -2.23 9.89
N SER A 57 21.59 -1.92 8.97
CA SER A 57 20.40 -2.69 8.68
C SER A 57 20.22 -2.95 7.19
N MET A 58 20.13 -4.22 6.82
CA MET A 58 19.97 -4.64 5.43
C MET A 58 19.33 -6.02 5.31
N ALA A 59 18.76 -6.26 4.14
CA ALA A 59 18.40 -7.60 3.70
C ALA A 59 19.08 -7.95 2.38
N VAL A 60 19.50 -9.20 2.29
CA VAL A 60 20.08 -9.83 1.11
C VAL A 60 19.09 -10.86 0.60
N VAL A 61 18.57 -10.63 -0.60
CA VAL A 61 17.58 -11.50 -1.24
C VAL A 61 18.21 -12.17 -2.44
N THR A 62 17.94 -13.47 -2.59
CA THR A 62 18.34 -14.25 -3.77
C THR A 62 17.18 -15.08 -4.28
N ARG A 63 17.01 -15.14 -5.60
CA ARG A 63 15.89 -15.77 -6.29
C ARG A 63 16.36 -16.58 -7.49
N ASP A 64 16.04 -17.86 -7.51
CA ASP A 64 16.20 -18.72 -8.67
C ASP A 64 14.85 -18.77 -9.40
N LEU A 65 14.67 -17.86 -10.35
CA LEU A 65 13.43 -17.74 -11.11
C LEU A 65 13.19 -18.96 -12.00
N GLU A 66 14.24 -19.67 -12.43
CA GLU A 66 14.06 -20.94 -13.15
C GLU A 66 13.46 -22.03 -12.26
N GLN A 67 13.85 -22.09 -10.98
CA GLN A 67 13.21 -22.98 -10.02
C GLN A 67 11.78 -22.51 -9.72
N GLN A 68 11.57 -21.23 -9.42
CA GLN A 68 10.23 -20.69 -9.13
C GLN A 68 9.23 -20.96 -10.27
N ARG A 69 9.64 -20.84 -11.54
CA ARG A 69 8.79 -21.16 -12.71
C ARG A 69 8.39 -22.63 -12.83
N LYS A 70 9.06 -23.55 -12.12
CA LYS A 70 8.63 -24.96 -12.05
C LYS A 70 7.50 -25.15 -11.06
N ALA A 71 7.43 -24.26 -10.06
CA ALA A 71 6.33 -24.19 -9.15
C ALA A 71 5.16 -23.45 -9.80
N ASN A 72 4.00 -23.80 -9.30
CA ASN A 72 2.72 -23.48 -9.86
C ASN A 72 2.07 -22.46 -8.88
N ASP A 73 2.91 -21.56 -8.35
CA ASP A 73 2.64 -20.65 -7.23
C ASP A 73 1.74 -19.48 -7.69
N PRO A 74 0.52 -19.34 -7.15
CA PRO A 74 -0.39 -18.25 -7.51
C PRO A 74 0.16 -16.86 -7.15
N TYR A 75 1.08 -16.79 -6.18
CA TYR A 75 1.67 -15.53 -5.69
C TYR A 75 3.15 -15.39 -6.08
N GLY A 76 3.61 -16.17 -7.06
CA GLY A 76 5.01 -16.16 -7.50
C GLY A 76 5.49 -14.75 -7.83
N HIS A 77 6.68 -14.39 -7.34
CA HIS A 77 7.26 -13.08 -7.58
C HIS A 77 7.58 -12.91 -9.07
N MET A 78 6.87 -12.00 -9.74
CA MET A 78 7.28 -11.53 -11.06
C MET A 78 8.50 -10.62 -10.90
N SER A 79 9.61 -10.94 -11.57
CA SER A 79 10.72 -9.99 -11.68
C SER A 79 10.26 -8.82 -12.52
N THR A 80 10.41 -7.59 -12.01
CA THR A 80 10.48 -6.45 -12.91
C THR A 80 11.82 -6.55 -13.62
N GLY A 81 11.84 -6.39 -14.95
CA GLY A 81 13.05 -6.56 -15.78
C GLY A 81 14.17 -5.56 -15.50
N SER A 82 14.13 -4.83 -14.38
CA SER A 82 14.81 -3.55 -14.13
C SER A 82 14.56 -2.51 -15.25
N GLY A 83 14.78 -1.22 -14.97
CA GLY A 83 14.57 -0.13 -15.93
C GLY A 83 15.43 -0.20 -17.22
N PHE A 84 16.24 -1.24 -17.38
CA PHE A 84 17.19 -1.42 -18.49
C PHE A 84 16.62 -2.17 -19.70
N GLY A 85 15.31 -2.43 -19.74
CA GLY A 85 14.64 -3.07 -20.88
C GLY A 85 14.96 -4.56 -21.04
N ILE A 86 15.24 -5.27 -19.93
CA ILE A 86 15.45 -6.72 -19.94
C ILE A 86 14.08 -7.39 -19.89
N ASP A 87 13.83 -8.35 -20.79
CA ASP A 87 12.65 -9.20 -20.71
C ASP A 87 12.66 -10.02 -19.40
N PRO A 88 11.66 -9.88 -18.51
CA PRO A 88 11.58 -10.67 -17.28
C PRO A 88 11.71 -12.18 -17.49
N GLU A 89 11.24 -12.72 -18.62
CA GLU A 89 11.34 -14.16 -18.93
C GLU A 89 12.78 -14.61 -19.19
N SER A 90 13.65 -13.69 -19.63
CA SER A 90 15.07 -13.96 -19.90
C SER A 90 15.93 -14.06 -18.64
N ILE A 91 15.41 -13.57 -17.51
CA ILE A 91 16.10 -13.63 -16.22
C ILE A 91 15.99 -15.05 -15.66
N SER A 92 17.14 -15.65 -15.36
CA SER A 92 17.23 -16.97 -14.73
C SER A 92 17.37 -16.89 -13.21
N LYS A 93 18.18 -15.95 -12.72
CA LYS A 93 18.47 -15.77 -11.29
C LYS A 93 18.65 -14.30 -10.98
N GLN A 94 18.33 -13.91 -9.75
CA GLN A 94 18.43 -12.54 -9.28
C GLN A 94 18.96 -12.55 -7.84
N ALA A 95 19.81 -11.57 -7.51
CA ALA A 95 20.23 -11.30 -6.15
C ALA A 95 20.29 -9.79 -5.94
N PHE A 96 19.86 -9.28 -4.79
CA PHE A 96 19.98 -7.86 -4.48
C PHE A 96 20.16 -7.64 -2.98
N VAL A 97 20.71 -6.48 -2.66
CA VAL A 97 20.80 -5.95 -1.30
C VAL A 97 19.93 -4.71 -1.26
N TYR A 98 19.08 -4.60 -0.24
CA TYR A 98 18.44 -3.33 0.11
C TYR A 98 18.78 -2.98 1.56
N ALA A 99 19.08 -1.70 1.77
CA ALA A 99 19.33 -1.17 3.10
C ALA A 99 18.02 -0.63 3.68
N THR A 100 17.84 -0.85 4.98
CA THR A 100 16.65 -0.50 5.75
C THR A 100 16.95 0.57 6.80
N ASP A 101 18.12 1.20 6.74
CA ASP A 101 18.51 2.32 7.59
C ASP A 101 17.83 3.63 7.14
N ASP A 102 17.14 4.32 8.06
CA ASP A 102 16.41 5.60 7.90
C ASP A 102 15.18 5.55 6.93
N ASP A 103 14.30 6.57 6.98
CA ASP A 103 13.02 6.70 6.24
C ASP A 103 13.12 6.65 4.69
N ALA A 104 14.27 6.26 4.12
CA ALA A 104 14.54 6.23 2.69
C ALA A 104 15.02 4.85 2.22
N PHE A 105 14.14 4.12 1.53
CA PHE A 105 14.46 2.86 0.85
C PHE A 105 15.63 3.03 -0.13
N SER A 106 16.68 2.21 0.00
CA SER A 106 17.79 2.19 -0.97
C SER A 106 18.19 0.76 -1.38
N MET A 107 18.53 0.59 -2.65
CA MET A 107 18.92 -0.69 -3.25
C MET A 107 20.36 -0.59 -3.78
N PRO A 108 21.38 -0.70 -2.91
CA PRO A 108 22.77 -0.40 -3.27
C PRO A 108 23.33 -1.25 -4.42
N ILE A 109 22.83 -2.48 -4.58
CA ILE A 109 23.28 -3.36 -5.67
C ILE A 109 22.22 -4.41 -6.03
N VAL A 110 22.08 -4.64 -7.34
CA VAL A 110 21.26 -5.69 -7.95
C VAL A 110 22.13 -6.47 -8.92
N VAL A 111 22.04 -7.79 -8.89
CA VAL A 111 22.75 -8.70 -9.77
C VAL A 111 21.73 -9.63 -10.40
N ILE A 112 21.69 -9.66 -11.73
CA ILE A 112 20.76 -10.45 -12.51
C ILE A 112 21.57 -11.35 -13.42
N ALA A 113 21.21 -12.63 -13.51
CA ALA A 113 21.80 -13.58 -14.44
C ALA A 113 20.76 -14.18 -15.36
N GLY A 114 21.09 -14.33 -16.63
CA GLY A 114 20.16 -14.76 -17.67
C GLY A 114 20.77 -14.69 -19.06
N ASP A 115 19.95 -15.01 -20.05
CA ASP A 115 20.31 -14.92 -21.46
C ASP A 115 19.61 -13.68 -22.06
N PHE A 116 20.28 -12.53 -21.97
CA PHE A 116 19.67 -11.24 -22.31
C PHE A 116 19.81 -10.91 -23.81
N GLU A 117 18.71 -10.53 -24.44
CA GLU A 117 18.74 -9.82 -25.74
C GLU A 117 18.31 -8.38 -25.49
N LEU A 118 19.24 -7.44 -25.60
CA LEU A 118 18.95 -6.03 -25.40
C LEU A 118 18.82 -5.30 -26.75
N GLU A 119 17.82 -4.43 -26.87
CA GLU A 119 17.43 -3.85 -28.17
C GLU A 119 18.36 -2.72 -28.66
N ASP A 120 19.02 -2.01 -27.75
CA ASP A 120 19.96 -0.90 -28.04
C ASP A 120 21.42 -1.27 -27.77
N ASP A 121 22.40 -0.57 -28.36
CA ASP A 121 23.83 -0.75 -28.05
C ASP A 121 24.27 0.25 -26.94
N GLY A 122 24.87 -0.23 -25.84
CA GLY A 122 25.44 0.60 -24.77
C GLY A 122 26.92 0.95 -24.93
N ASP A 123 27.48 1.64 -23.92
CA ASP A 123 28.87 2.11 -23.92
C ASP A 123 29.84 1.02 -23.45
N ILE A 124 30.68 0.48 -24.33
CA ILE A 124 31.70 -0.50 -23.93
C ILE A 124 32.75 0.15 -23.02
N ARG A 125 32.92 -0.41 -21.82
CA ARG A 125 33.95 -0.05 -20.83
C ARG A 125 34.77 -1.28 -20.44
N GLU A 126 35.94 -1.03 -19.86
CA GLU A 126 36.83 -2.06 -19.33
C GLU A 126 37.18 -1.68 -17.89
N THR A 127 37.06 -2.61 -16.95
CA THR A 127 37.50 -2.39 -15.57
C THR A 127 39.03 -2.36 -15.48
N ASP A 128 39.57 -1.88 -14.36
CA ASP A 128 41.02 -1.92 -14.09
C ASP A 128 41.58 -3.37 -14.08
N GLY A 129 40.72 -4.36 -13.81
CA GLY A 129 41.01 -5.80 -13.86
C GLY A 129 40.93 -6.41 -15.27
N GLY A 130 40.57 -5.63 -16.30
CA GLY A 130 40.49 -6.08 -17.69
C GLY A 130 39.18 -6.79 -18.06
N VAL A 131 38.09 -6.56 -17.31
CA VAL A 131 36.76 -7.08 -17.64
C VAL A 131 36.05 -6.08 -18.53
N GLU A 132 35.79 -6.45 -19.79
CA GLU A 132 34.95 -5.67 -20.70
C GLU A 132 33.47 -5.86 -20.34
N TYR A 133 32.74 -4.76 -20.22
CA TYR A 133 31.30 -4.74 -19.99
C TYR A 133 30.65 -3.60 -20.78
N GLU A 134 29.38 -3.76 -21.09
CA GLU A 134 28.57 -2.72 -21.69
C GLU A 134 27.89 -1.92 -20.58
N ARG A 135 28.19 -0.62 -20.51
CA ARG A 135 27.56 0.28 -19.53
C ARG A 135 26.23 0.81 -20.07
N ARG A 136 25.22 0.75 -19.20
CA ARG A 136 23.92 1.40 -19.38
C ARG A 136 23.56 2.26 -18.19
N GLU A 137 22.61 3.15 -18.39
CA GLU A 137 22.12 4.09 -17.38
C GLU A 137 20.65 4.34 -17.64
N ASP A 138 19.87 4.35 -16.56
CA ASP A 138 18.49 4.81 -16.51
C ASP A 138 18.42 5.97 -15.49
N ASN A 139 17.25 6.57 -15.28
CA ASN A 139 17.10 7.76 -14.43
C ASN A 139 17.59 7.59 -12.98
N GLU A 140 17.72 6.34 -12.49
CA GLU A 140 18.02 6.04 -11.08
C GLU A 140 19.29 5.20 -10.86
N MET A 141 19.75 4.43 -11.86
CA MET A 141 20.80 3.41 -11.68
C MET A 141 21.73 3.29 -12.90
N VAL A 142 22.96 2.85 -12.66
CA VAL A 142 23.95 2.48 -13.67
C VAL A 142 24.09 0.96 -13.70
N ALA A 143 24.11 0.37 -14.90
CA ALA A 143 24.29 -1.06 -15.09
C ALA A 143 25.56 -1.40 -15.87
N ALA A 144 26.25 -2.46 -15.45
CA ALA A 144 27.24 -3.19 -16.23
C ALA A 144 26.62 -4.49 -16.75
N VAL A 145 26.47 -4.56 -18.06
CA VAL A 145 25.95 -5.71 -18.78
C VAL A 145 27.12 -6.51 -19.35
N THR A 146 27.19 -7.78 -19.01
CA THR A 146 28.06 -8.78 -19.63
C THR A 146 27.21 -9.75 -20.45
N GLU A 147 27.81 -10.79 -21.06
CA GLU A 147 27.04 -11.75 -21.86
C GLU A 147 25.92 -12.46 -21.08
N THR A 148 26.12 -12.72 -19.77
CA THR A 148 25.17 -13.51 -18.96
C THR A 148 24.83 -12.91 -17.59
N VAL A 149 25.42 -11.76 -17.25
CA VAL A 149 25.21 -11.09 -15.95
C VAL A 149 25.03 -9.60 -16.15
N VAL A 150 24.02 -9.03 -15.51
CA VAL A 150 23.84 -7.59 -15.32
C VAL A 150 24.08 -7.26 -13.85
N VAL A 151 24.95 -6.29 -13.59
CA VAL A 151 25.15 -5.70 -12.27
C VAL A 151 24.64 -4.27 -12.34
N ALA A 152 23.65 -3.91 -11.53
CA ALA A 152 23.12 -2.55 -11.44
C ALA A 152 23.39 -1.96 -10.05
N ALA A 153 23.79 -0.69 -10.01
CA ALA A 153 24.11 0.04 -8.78
C ALA A 153 23.90 1.55 -8.97
N GLU A 154 23.92 2.30 -7.86
CA GLU A 154 23.77 3.76 -7.83
C GLU A 154 24.78 4.54 -8.69
N ASN A 155 25.98 3.98 -8.92
CA ASN A 155 27.05 4.67 -9.64
C ASN A 155 28.10 3.69 -10.21
N ASP A 156 28.92 4.22 -11.13
CA ASP A 156 30.02 3.48 -11.78
C ASP A 156 31.09 2.98 -10.79
N GLU A 157 31.30 3.66 -9.65
CA GLU A 157 32.27 3.24 -8.63
C GLU A 157 31.84 1.91 -8.00
N ARG A 158 30.57 1.81 -7.60
CA ARG A 158 29.99 0.57 -7.04
C ARG A 158 30.01 -0.59 -8.04
N ILE A 159 29.76 -0.32 -9.32
CA ILE A 159 29.91 -1.31 -10.40
C ILE A 159 31.34 -1.85 -10.48
N GLY A 160 32.33 -0.97 -10.39
CA GLY A 160 33.75 -1.36 -10.38
C GLY A 160 34.10 -2.24 -9.18
N GLU A 161 33.60 -1.90 -8.00
CA GLU A 161 33.80 -2.68 -6.78
C GLU A 161 33.15 -4.06 -6.85
N ALA A 162 31.93 -4.15 -7.38
CA ALA A 162 31.22 -5.41 -7.59
C ALA A 162 31.98 -6.36 -8.53
N LEU A 163 32.47 -5.85 -9.66
CA LEU A 163 33.27 -6.64 -10.60
C LEU A 163 34.62 -7.05 -10.01
N ALA A 164 35.25 -6.19 -9.19
CA ALA A 164 36.47 -6.52 -8.46
C ALA A 164 36.24 -7.58 -7.36
N ALA A 165 35.10 -7.52 -6.65
CA ALA A 165 34.70 -8.52 -5.67
C ALA A 165 34.51 -9.90 -6.32
N ASN A 166 33.86 -9.93 -7.49
CA ASN A 166 33.68 -11.16 -8.26
C ASN A 166 35.01 -11.74 -8.74
N ALA A 167 35.93 -10.88 -9.19
CA ALA A 167 37.29 -11.28 -9.58
C ALA A 167 38.19 -11.72 -8.39
N GLY A 168 37.74 -11.56 -7.15
CA GLY A 168 38.53 -11.83 -5.94
C GLY A 168 39.62 -10.79 -5.67
N GLU A 169 39.47 -9.60 -6.25
CA GLU A 169 40.39 -8.46 -6.11
C GLU A 169 39.93 -7.49 -5.00
N ALA A 170 38.65 -7.52 -4.63
CA ALA A 170 38.06 -6.78 -3.51
C ALA A 170 37.42 -7.73 -2.48
N LYS A 171 37.18 -7.23 -1.26
CA LYS A 171 36.48 -7.97 -0.19
C LYS A 171 34.99 -8.07 -0.53
N ARG A 172 34.42 -9.27 -0.41
CA ARG A 172 32.99 -9.53 -0.65
C ARG A 172 32.16 -9.24 0.61
N LEU A 173 30.86 -9.02 0.43
CA LEU A 173 29.93 -8.73 1.53
C LEU A 173 29.87 -9.86 2.55
N LEU A 174 29.71 -11.12 2.10
CA LEU A 174 29.67 -12.27 3.01
C LEU A 174 30.99 -12.48 3.79
N ASP A 175 32.14 -12.15 3.18
CA ASP A 175 33.43 -12.17 3.89
C ASP A 175 33.57 -11.00 4.89
N ALA A 176 32.76 -9.96 4.72
CA ALA A 176 32.75 -8.79 5.58
C ALA A 176 31.80 -8.92 6.75
N GLU A 177 30.67 -9.60 6.55
CA GLU A 177 29.64 -9.77 7.54
C GLU A 177 29.42 -11.23 7.98
N PRO A 178 29.98 -11.63 9.13
CA PRO A 178 29.87 -12.99 9.64
C PRO A 178 28.42 -13.43 9.92
N LEU A 179 27.53 -12.50 10.30
CA LEU A 179 26.11 -12.82 10.54
C LEU A 179 25.40 -13.23 9.25
N LEU A 180 25.70 -12.56 8.12
CA LEU A 180 25.18 -12.97 6.82
C LEU A 180 25.73 -14.33 6.40
N GLU A 181 27.03 -14.58 6.58
CA GLU A 181 27.65 -15.87 6.28
C GLU A 181 27.02 -17.01 7.11
N GLU A 182 26.77 -16.77 8.39
CA GLU A 182 26.11 -17.71 9.29
C GLU A 182 24.66 -17.97 8.86
N ALA A 183 23.89 -16.93 8.58
CA ALA A 183 22.48 -17.03 8.23
C ALA A 183 22.22 -17.69 6.87
N PHE A 184 23.05 -17.45 5.85
CA PHE A 184 22.99 -18.18 4.58
C PHE A 184 23.48 -19.63 4.69
N GLY A 185 24.28 -19.94 5.71
CA GLY A 185 24.71 -21.31 6.03
C GLY A 185 23.68 -22.13 6.79
N LEU A 186 22.51 -21.56 7.12
CA LEU A 186 21.52 -22.21 7.98
C LEU A 186 20.75 -23.33 7.26
N PHE A 187 20.34 -23.10 6.01
CA PHE A 187 19.60 -24.08 5.22
C PHE A 187 20.48 -24.62 4.09
N ASP A 188 20.68 -25.94 4.08
CA ASP A 188 21.42 -26.65 3.04
C ASP A 188 20.50 -26.94 1.84
N GLY A 189 20.93 -26.63 0.62
CA GLY A 189 20.24 -27.07 -0.59
C GLY A 189 20.23 -26.07 -1.72
N GLU A 190 19.53 -26.42 -2.80
CA GLU A 190 19.17 -25.46 -3.84
C GLU A 190 17.84 -24.83 -3.45
N HIS A 191 17.80 -23.49 -3.38
CA HIS A 191 16.61 -22.74 -3.00
C HIS A 191 16.09 -21.93 -4.19
N ALA A 192 14.78 -21.81 -4.29
CA ALA A 192 14.09 -20.94 -5.24
C ALA A 192 14.04 -19.49 -4.76
N ASP A 193 14.01 -19.27 -3.45
CA ASP A 193 14.20 -17.98 -2.79
C ASP A 193 15.01 -18.18 -1.52
N TYR A 194 15.96 -17.30 -1.22
CA TYR A 194 16.66 -17.24 0.07
C TYR A 194 16.86 -15.77 0.42
N THR A 195 16.19 -15.34 1.49
CA THR A 195 16.27 -14.01 2.07
C THR A 195 16.93 -14.09 3.44
N VAL A 196 17.91 -13.22 3.69
CA VAL A 196 18.53 -13.02 5.00
C VAL A 196 18.44 -11.55 5.36
N GLN A 197 18.03 -11.24 6.59
CA GLN A 197 17.95 -9.87 7.11
C GLN A 197 18.72 -9.74 8.42
N ILE A 198 19.43 -8.62 8.59
CA ILE A 198 20.15 -8.22 9.81
C ILE A 198 19.84 -6.75 10.14
N GLY A 199 19.96 -6.36 11.41
CA GLY A 199 19.74 -4.96 11.86
C GLY A 199 18.28 -4.59 12.15
N GLU A 200 18.01 -3.30 12.40
CA GLU A 200 16.68 -2.77 12.76
C GLU A 200 15.83 -2.43 11.51
N GLY A 201 14.54 -2.74 11.49
CA GLY A 201 13.68 -2.55 10.29
C GLY A 201 13.09 -3.85 9.73
N TYR A 202 12.76 -4.79 10.62
CA TYR A 202 12.21 -6.10 10.30
C TYR A 202 10.93 -5.99 9.45
N GLN A 203 10.84 -6.79 8.37
CA GLN A 203 9.61 -7.01 7.60
C GLN A 203 8.78 -8.19 8.14
N PHE A 204 9.07 -8.68 9.34
CA PHE A 204 8.07 -9.46 10.06
C PHE A 204 6.98 -8.48 10.50
N PRO A 205 5.69 -8.85 10.46
CA PRO A 205 4.66 -8.06 11.12
C PRO A 205 5.06 -7.87 12.59
N ASP A 206 4.65 -6.75 13.18
CA ASP A 206 5.08 -6.20 14.48
C ASP A 206 4.82 -7.13 15.68
N PHE A 207 5.52 -8.26 15.72
CA PHE A 207 5.26 -9.35 16.67
C PHE A 207 6.28 -9.42 17.81
N THR A 208 7.32 -8.58 17.76
CA THR A 208 8.43 -8.64 18.72
C THR A 208 8.99 -7.26 19.08
N ASP A 209 8.16 -6.35 19.59
CA ASP A 209 8.62 -5.04 20.06
C ASP A 209 9.71 -5.12 21.16
N ASP A 210 9.86 -6.27 21.82
CA ASP A 210 10.76 -6.46 22.97
C ASP A 210 11.92 -7.46 22.74
N ALA A 211 11.98 -8.20 21.62
CA ALA A 211 13.00 -9.25 21.42
C ALA A 211 14.16 -8.77 20.54
N ALA A 212 15.40 -8.93 21.00
CA ALA A 212 16.58 -8.55 20.24
C ALA A 212 16.97 -9.66 19.26
N ILE A 213 16.58 -9.50 18.00
CA ILE A 213 16.91 -10.43 16.91
C ILE A 213 18.31 -10.09 16.34
N GLU A 214 19.16 -11.10 16.14
CA GLU A 214 20.47 -10.95 15.49
C GLU A 214 20.36 -11.09 13.97
N TYR A 215 19.57 -12.05 13.49
CA TYR A 215 19.25 -12.22 12.08
C TYR A 215 17.96 -13.02 11.89
N SER A 216 17.35 -12.86 10.72
CA SER A 216 16.32 -13.76 10.21
C SER A 216 16.72 -14.32 8.85
N ALA A 217 16.32 -15.56 8.57
CA ALA A 217 16.58 -16.27 7.34
C ALA A 217 15.30 -16.96 6.88
N ARG A 218 14.92 -16.76 5.61
CA ARG A 218 13.79 -17.45 4.98
C ARG A 218 14.27 -18.07 3.69
N ALA A 219 14.09 -19.37 3.55
CA ALA A 219 14.41 -20.10 2.33
C ALA A 219 13.20 -20.86 1.82
N THR A 220 12.96 -20.83 0.52
CA THR A 220 11.90 -21.58 -0.15
C THR A 220 12.51 -22.54 -1.15
N THR A 221 12.12 -23.81 -1.12
CA THR A 221 12.59 -24.86 -2.02
C THR A 221 11.42 -25.45 -2.79
N VAL A 222 11.53 -25.56 -4.10
CA VAL A 222 10.52 -26.24 -4.93
C VAL A 222 10.75 -27.75 -4.83
N LEU A 223 9.87 -28.47 -4.13
CA LEU A 223 9.93 -29.92 -4.04
C LEU A 223 9.33 -30.56 -5.30
N ASP A 224 8.19 -30.03 -5.74
CA ASP A 224 7.52 -30.37 -7.00
C ASP A 224 6.60 -29.21 -7.45
N PRO A 225 5.92 -29.28 -8.61
CA PRO A 225 5.13 -28.15 -9.10
C PRO A 225 4.08 -27.64 -8.11
N ASP A 226 3.47 -28.49 -7.29
CA ASP A 226 2.40 -28.11 -6.37
C ASP A 226 2.83 -28.11 -4.90
N THR A 227 4.13 -28.23 -4.60
CA THR A 227 4.63 -28.26 -3.22
C THR A 227 5.92 -27.47 -3.06
N LEU A 228 5.89 -26.50 -2.15
CA LEU A 228 7.06 -25.71 -1.73
C LEU A 228 7.42 -26.01 -0.29
N GLU A 229 8.69 -26.28 0.00
CA GLU A 229 9.18 -26.28 1.37
C GLU A 229 9.60 -24.86 1.75
N VAL A 230 9.03 -24.34 2.83
CA VAL A 230 9.40 -23.04 3.43
C VAL A 230 10.15 -23.32 4.72
N ASN A 231 11.34 -22.76 4.83
CA ASN A 231 12.19 -22.80 6.00
C ASN A 231 12.37 -21.37 6.54
N ILE A 232 12.11 -21.19 7.83
CA ILE A 232 12.25 -19.91 8.54
C ILE A 232 13.21 -20.14 9.69
N GLY A 233 14.20 -19.27 9.84
CA GLY A 233 15.19 -19.28 10.91
C GLY A 233 15.28 -17.91 11.56
N VAL A 234 15.13 -17.83 12.87
CA VAL A 234 15.26 -16.58 13.63
C VAL A 234 16.25 -16.79 14.76
N ALA A 235 17.34 -16.03 14.74
CA ALA A 235 18.35 -16.03 15.78
C ALA A 235 18.17 -14.81 16.68
N PHE A 236 18.10 -15.07 17.98
CA PHE A 236 17.94 -14.08 19.03
C PHE A 236 19.27 -13.82 19.74
N ALA A 237 19.45 -12.63 20.28
CA ALA A 237 20.62 -12.26 21.06
C ALA A 237 20.68 -13.04 22.39
N ASP A 238 19.53 -13.43 22.95
CA ASP A 238 19.44 -14.28 24.14
C ASP A 238 18.42 -15.41 23.97
N ALA A 239 18.86 -16.63 24.27
CA ALA A 239 17.99 -17.81 24.31
C ALA A 239 16.82 -17.68 25.31
N THR A 240 16.89 -16.77 26.28
CA THR A 240 15.75 -16.52 27.20
C THR A 240 14.58 -15.80 26.55
N GLU A 241 14.78 -15.17 25.39
CA GLU A 241 13.72 -14.51 24.63
C GLU A 241 12.80 -15.53 23.94
N ILE A 242 13.27 -16.77 23.73
CA ILE A 242 12.49 -17.84 23.10
C ILE A 242 11.47 -18.43 24.09
N THR A 243 10.28 -17.82 24.11
CA THR A 243 9.12 -18.29 24.85
C THR A 243 8.23 -19.20 24.00
N ASP A 244 7.33 -19.95 24.64
CA ASP A 244 6.33 -20.73 23.89
C ASP A 244 5.34 -19.82 23.15
N GLU A 245 5.06 -18.65 23.72
CA GLU A 245 4.22 -17.60 23.10
C GLU A 245 4.87 -17.07 21.83
N LEU A 246 6.16 -16.70 21.88
CA LEU A 246 6.91 -16.26 20.70
C LEU A 246 6.89 -17.32 19.59
N VAL A 247 7.07 -18.59 19.94
CA VAL A 247 7.04 -19.67 18.95
C VAL A 247 5.64 -19.85 18.36
N ASP A 248 4.59 -19.76 19.17
CA ASP A 248 3.22 -19.80 18.64
C ASP A 248 2.98 -18.64 17.67
N THR A 249 3.44 -17.43 18.02
CA THR A 249 3.39 -16.24 17.16
C THR A 249 4.16 -16.44 15.85
N LEU A 250 5.40 -16.92 15.89
CA LEU A 250 6.19 -17.21 14.67
C LEU A 250 5.52 -18.27 13.78
N THR A 251 4.82 -19.24 14.38
CA THR A 251 4.06 -20.24 13.61
C THR A 251 2.68 -19.75 13.17
N SER A 252 2.18 -18.65 13.72
CA SER A 252 0.85 -18.13 13.39
C SER A 252 0.76 -17.63 11.96
N GLU A 253 1.85 -17.10 11.40
CA GLU A 253 1.91 -16.68 9.99
C GLU A 253 1.68 -17.82 9.00
N LEU A 254 2.13 -19.03 9.36
CA LEU A 254 1.94 -20.21 8.54
C LEU A 254 0.49 -20.72 8.56
N ARG A 255 -0.35 -20.23 9.48
CA ARG A 255 -1.79 -20.56 9.51
C ARG A 255 -2.54 -19.96 8.33
N TYR A 256 -1.99 -18.93 7.68
CA TYR A 256 -2.57 -18.29 6.49
C TYR A 256 -2.10 -18.93 5.17
N MET A 257 -1.44 -20.08 5.22
CA MET A 257 -0.97 -20.81 4.04
C MET A 257 -1.58 -22.21 4.01
N ALA A 258 -1.78 -22.75 2.80
CA ALA A 258 -2.14 -24.16 2.70
C ALA A 258 -0.93 -25.01 3.02
N LEU A 259 -1.02 -25.89 4.02
CA LEU A 259 0.08 -26.80 4.38
C LEU A 259 -0.28 -28.26 4.13
N THR A 260 0.67 -29.06 3.65
CA THR A 260 0.52 -30.52 3.48
C THR A 260 0.63 -31.30 4.81
N GLY A 261 0.84 -30.59 5.93
CA GLY A 261 0.97 -31.13 7.29
C GLY A 261 1.23 -30.05 8.34
N GLU A 262 1.47 -30.46 9.59
CA GLU A 262 1.85 -29.53 10.66
C GLU A 262 3.30 -29.04 10.47
N PRO A 263 3.58 -27.74 10.74
CA PRO A 263 4.94 -27.23 10.70
C PRO A 263 5.81 -27.90 11.78
N THR A 264 7.07 -28.14 11.45
CA THR A 264 8.06 -28.64 12.40
C THR A 264 8.83 -27.47 12.98
N VAL A 265 8.88 -27.36 14.31
CA VAL A 265 9.64 -26.33 15.02
C VAL A 265 10.80 -26.97 15.79
N GLU A 266 12.02 -26.48 15.57
CA GLU A 266 13.20 -26.85 16.34
C GLU A 266 13.78 -25.62 17.06
N ARG A 267 14.30 -25.85 18.27
CA ARG A 267 14.94 -24.83 19.10
C ARG A 267 16.37 -25.28 19.41
N ASP A 268 17.36 -24.51 18.98
CA ASP A 268 18.77 -24.75 19.30
C ASP A 268 19.43 -23.49 19.89
N GLY A 269 19.57 -23.46 21.22
CA GLY A 269 20.13 -22.31 21.91
C GLY A 269 19.24 -21.07 21.71
N SER A 270 19.78 -20.06 21.03
CA SER A 270 19.08 -18.83 20.68
C SER A 270 18.54 -18.81 19.24
N LEU A 271 18.53 -19.95 18.56
CA LEU A 271 17.97 -20.10 17.21
C LEU A 271 16.65 -20.89 17.26
N VAL A 272 15.64 -20.38 16.56
CA VAL A 272 14.40 -21.10 16.25
C VAL A 272 14.38 -21.37 14.75
N THR A 273 14.15 -22.62 14.36
CA THR A 273 13.91 -23.00 12.96
C THR A 273 12.52 -23.60 12.80
N ILE A 274 11.83 -23.21 11.74
CA ILE A 274 10.49 -23.67 11.39
C ILE A 274 10.54 -24.17 9.94
N THR A 275 10.06 -25.38 9.72
CA THR A 275 9.93 -25.98 8.38
C THR A 275 8.47 -26.34 8.13
N ALA A 276 7.94 -25.91 6.98
CA ALA A 276 6.58 -26.21 6.55
C ALA A 276 6.54 -26.49 5.04
N GLU A 277 5.60 -27.32 4.60
CA GLU A 277 5.38 -27.62 3.18
C GLU A 277 4.07 -26.97 2.73
N ARG A 278 4.14 -25.99 1.83
CA ARG A 278 2.97 -25.34 1.21
C ARG A 278 2.34 -26.23 0.14
N ASP A 279 1.02 -26.29 0.09
CA ASP A 279 0.21 -26.97 -0.92
C ASP A 279 -0.35 -25.95 -1.93
N LEU A 280 0.36 -25.77 -3.05
CA LEU A 280 -0.04 -24.79 -4.07
C LEU A 280 -1.31 -25.21 -4.82
N ALA A 281 -1.63 -26.51 -4.85
CA ALA A 281 -2.88 -26.96 -5.46
C ALA A 281 -4.08 -26.53 -4.61
N ALA A 282 -3.99 -26.67 -3.28
CA ALA A 282 -4.98 -26.18 -2.34
C ALA A 282 -5.10 -24.65 -2.35
N GLU A 283 -3.98 -23.92 -2.46
CA GLU A 283 -4.01 -22.45 -2.60
C GLU A 283 -4.71 -22.00 -3.88
N ARG A 284 -4.48 -22.69 -5.01
CA ARG A 284 -5.20 -22.37 -6.25
C ARG A 284 -6.68 -22.72 -6.18
N GLU A 285 -7.03 -23.85 -5.58
CA GLU A 285 -8.43 -24.22 -5.35
C GLU A 285 -9.15 -23.18 -4.46
N ALA A 286 -8.48 -22.69 -3.41
CA ALA A 286 -9.01 -21.62 -2.57
C ALA A 286 -9.14 -20.28 -3.32
N ASN A 287 -8.18 -19.93 -4.19
CA ASN A 287 -8.26 -18.71 -5.01
C ASN A 287 -9.37 -18.76 -6.07
N ASP A 288 -9.69 -19.96 -6.57
CA ASP A 288 -10.78 -20.16 -7.53
C ASP A 288 -12.16 -20.20 -6.84
N HIS A 289 -12.21 -20.33 -5.51
CA HIS A 289 -13.43 -20.37 -4.70
C HIS A 289 -13.69 -19.02 -4.04
N GLU A 290 -14.82 -18.39 -4.34
CA GLU A 290 -15.19 -17.15 -3.66
C GLU A 290 -15.84 -17.47 -2.30
N SER A 291 -15.17 -17.16 -1.20
CA SER A 291 -15.74 -17.37 0.14
C SER A 291 -17.05 -16.57 0.35
N PRO A 292 -18.05 -17.13 1.05
CA PRO A 292 -19.26 -16.41 1.43
C PRO A 292 -18.95 -15.12 2.18
N GLY A 293 -19.60 -14.04 1.79
CA GLY A 293 -19.38 -12.74 2.43
C GLY A 293 -20.37 -11.69 1.95
N SER A 294 -20.02 -10.41 2.17
CA SER A 294 -20.96 -9.29 1.96
C SER A 294 -22.22 -9.49 2.80
N LEU A 295 -22.04 -9.55 4.12
CA LEU A 295 -23.14 -9.74 5.07
C LEU A 295 -24.08 -8.53 5.02
N ARG A 296 -25.32 -8.75 4.61
CA ARG A 296 -26.35 -7.70 4.43
C ARG A 296 -27.46 -7.90 5.45
N PRO A 297 -27.37 -7.26 6.62
CA PRO A 297 -28.51 -7.20 7.54
C PRO A 297 -29.67 -6.45 6.90
N GLU A 298 -30.90 -6.73 7.32
CA GLU A 298 -32.06 -5.95 6.90
C GLU A 298 -31.90 -4.47 7.31
N GLU A 299 -32.24 -3.55 6.39
CA GLU A 299 -32.10 -2.10 6.65
C GLU A 299 -33.06 -1.62 7.76
N ASP A 300 -34.24 -2.23 7.87
CA ASP A 300 -35.29 -1.89 8.83
C ASP A 300 -35.45 -3.02 9.86
N ILE A 301 -34.58 -3.06 10.88
CA ILE A 301 -34.62 -4.08 11.94
C ILE A 301 -35.88 -3.90 12.82
N ASP A 302 -36.80 -4.86 12.80
CA ASP A 302 -38.00 -4.87 13.65
C ASP A 302 -37.69 -5.53 15.01
N LEU A 303 -37.72 -4.75 16.08
CA LEU A 303 -37.47 -5.23 17.45
C LEU A 303 -38.55 -6.16 18.00
N GLU A 304 -39.69 -6.27 17.31
CA GLU A 304 -40.74 -7.23 17.66
C GLU A 304 -40.50 -8.63 17.06
N ASP A 305 -39.53 -8.78 16.15
CA ASP A 305 -39.18 -10.07 15.57
C ASP A 305 -38.36 -10.93 16.54
N ASP A 306 -38.44 -12.24 16.37
CA ASP A 306 -37.71 -13.20 17.20
C ASP A 306 -36.25 -13.34 16.74
N GLN A 307 -35.95 -13.04 15.46
CA GLN A 307 -34.64 -13.25 14.83
C GLN A 307 -34.33 -12.14 13.82
N LEU A 308 -33.06 -11.73 13.77
CA LEU A 308 -32.50 -10.89 12.72
C LEU A 308 -32.04 -11.77 11.57
N GLU A 309 -32.53 -11.48 10.36
CA GLU A 309 -32.10 -12.12 9.12
C GLU A 309 -30.95 -11.34 8.46
N ILE A 310 -29.92 -12.06 8.01
CA ILE A 310 -28.75 -11.48 7.33
C ILE A 310 -28.50 -12.27 6.04
N GLU A 311 -28.58 -11.59 4.90
CA GLU A 311 -28.30 -12.19 3.59
C GLU A 311 -26.79 -12.27 3.31
N ILE A 312 -26.36 -13.40 2.76
CA ILE A 312 -25.03 -13.58 2.18
C ILE A 312 -25.01 -12.94 0.79
N GLY A 313 -24.32 -11.80 0.64
CA GLY A 313 -24.37 -11.02 -0.59
C GLY A 313 -23.45 -11.46 -1.73
N ARG A 314 -22.52 -12.41 -1.49
CA ARG A 314 -21.63 -13.03 -2.49
C ARG A 314 -21.07 -14.37 -2.00
N GLY A 315 -20.50 -15.15 -2.93
CA GLY A 315 -19.69 -16.34 -2.63
C GLY A 315 -20.26 -17.66 -3.14
N ASP A 316 -19.35 -18.58 -3.42
CA ASP A 316 -19.60 -19.94 -3.86
C ASP A 316 -20.13 -20.83 -2.70
N PRO A 317 -20.85 -21.92 -3.02
CA PRO A 317 -21.42 -22.81 -2.02
C PRO A 317 -20.37 -23.41 -1.08
N THR A 318 -20.44 -23.06 0.19
CA THR A 318 -19.46 -23.45 1.22
C THR A 318 -20.13 -24.22 2.37
N PRO A 319 -19.63 -25.40 2.76
CA PRO A 319 -20.17 -26.15 3.89
C PRO A 319 -20.15 -25.36 5.19
N VAL A 320 -21.24 -25.38 5.96
CA VAL A 320 -21.31 -24.65 7.25
C VAL A 320 -20.35 -25.18 8.32
N GLU A 321 -19.78 -26.38 8.11
CA GLU A 321 -18.76 -26.97 8.99
C GLU A 321 -17.39 -26.28 8.83
N ASP A 322 -17.15 -25.64 7.69
CA ASP A 322 -15.96 -24.86 7.37
C ASP A 322 -16.16 -23.36 7.69
N LEU A 323 -17.34 -23.00 8.21
CA LEU A 323 -17.72 -21.64 8.56
C LEU A 323 -17.87 -21.47 10.06
N THR A 324 -17.40 -20.32 10.55
CA THR A 324 -17.53 -19.85 11.93
C THR A 324 -18.14 -18.46 11.90
N LEU A 325 -19.29 -18.30 12.55
CA LEU A 325 -19.91 -16.99 12.75
C LEU A 325 -19.54 -16.50 14.15
N GLU A 326 -18.99 -15.30 14.24
CA GLU A 326 -18.74 -14.59 15.48
C GLU A 326 -19.72 -13.42 15.59
N VAL A 327 -20.32 -13.26 16.77
CA VAL A 327 -21.27 -12.20 17.11
C VAL A 327 -20.73 -11.51 18.36
N GLY A 328 -20.40 -10.22 18.27
CA GLY A 328 -19.74 -9.50 19.36
C GLY A 328 -18.32 -10.02 19.67
N GLY A 329 -17.66 -10.67 18.72
CA GLY A 329 -16.35 -11.29 18.89
C GLY A 329 -16.37 -12.66 19.59
N GLU A 330 -17.55 -13.25 19.80
CA GLU A 330 -17.69 -14.61 20.34
C GLU A 330 -18.30 -15.56 19.29
N GLU A 331 -17.78 -16.79 19.20
CA GLU A 331 -18.35 -17.84 18.33
C GLU A 331 -19.83 -18.10 18.68
N TYR A 332 -20.69 -17.94 17.68
CA TYR A 332 -22.14 -18.05 17.82
C TYR A 332 -22.65 -19.46 17.50
N ASP A 333 -23.74 -19.88 18.13
CA ASP A 333 -24.22 -21.27 18.05
C ASP A 333 -24.63 -21.66 16.62
N ARG A 334 -23.85 -22.57 16.01
CA ARG A 334 -24.06 -23.09 14.65
C ARG A 334 -25.43 -23.72 14.45
N ASP A 335 -26.05 -24.30 15.48
CA ASP A 335 -27.40 -24.86 15.37
C ASP A 335 -28.48 -23.77 15.21
N ILE A 336 -28.16 -22.51 15.56
CA ILE A 336 -29.04 -21.35 15.43
C ILE A 336 -28.78 -20.64 14.10
N TRP A 337 -27.57 -20.10 13.90
CA TRP A 337 -27.36 -19.12 12.82
C TRP A 337 -27.40 -19.68 11.42
N THR A 338 -27.09 -20.97 11.26
CA THR A 338 -27.12 -21.62 9.94
C THR A 338 -28.53 -21.70 9.37
N ASN A 339 -29.58 -21.42 10.14
CA ASN A 339 -30.97 -21.48 9.69
C ASN A 339 -31.31 -22.82 8.99
N SER A 340 -30.75 -23.93 9.50
CA SER A 340 -30.84 -25.28 8.92
C SER A 340 -30.14 -25.49 7.56
N HIS A 341 -29.34 -24.55 7.09
CA HIS A 341 -28.47 -24.73 5.91
C HIS A 341 -27.34 -25.70 6.23
N GLY A 342 -27.03 -26.59 5.29
CA GLY A 342 -25.81 -27.42 5.33
C GLY A 342 -24.65 -26.81 4.53
N THR A 343 -24.96 -25.80 3.73
CA THR A 343 -24.05 -25.09 2.83
C THR A 343 -24.62 -23.69 2.68
N LEU A 344 -23.76 -22.66 2.63
CA LEU A 344 -24.15 -21.28 2.37
C LEU A 344 -23.58 -20.80 1.03
N GLU A 345 -24.39 -20.13 0.24
CA GLU A 345 -24.05 -19.49 -1.05
C GLU A 345 -24.67 -18.09 -1.13
N GLU A 346 -24.32 -17.32 -2.16
CA GLU A 346 -24.96 -16.02 -2.45
C GLU A 346 -26.51 -16.13 -2.42
N GLY A 347 -27.13 -15.26 -1.63
CA GLY A 347 -28.59 -15.15 -1.47
C GLY A 347 -29.18 -16.03 -0.35
N ASP A 348 -28.38 -16.86 0.32
CA ASP A 348 -28.80 -17.55 1.54
C ASP A 348 -28.87 -16.59 2.73
N THR A 349 -29.65 -16.96 3.75
CA THR A 349 -29.89 -16.13 4.94
C THR A 349 -29.43 -16.86 6.20
N ILE A 350 -28.57 -16.21 6.97
CA ILE A 350 -28.22 -16.61 8.34
C ILE A 350 -29.07 -15.81 9.34
N VAL A 351 -29.21 -16.32 10.56
CA VAL A 351 -30.04 -15.70 11.60
C VAL A 351 -29.27 -15.44 12.88
N ILE A 352 -29.64 -14.40 13.61
CA ILE A 352 -29.20 -14.14 14.98
C ILE A 352 -30.47 -13.97 15.82
N ASP A 353 -30.54 -14.55 17.02
CA ASP A 353 -31.68 -14.34 17.89
C ASP A 353 -31.73 -12.86 18.32
N MET A 354 -32.89 -12.23 18.24
CA MET A 354 -33.02 -10.79 18.56
C MET A 354 -32.68 -10.46 20.02
N ASP A 355 -32.72 -11.45 20.92
CA ASP A 355 -32.27 -11.31 22.31
C ASP A 355 -30.75 -11.10 22.43
N ASP A 356 -29.97 -11.49 21.41
CA ASP A 356 -28.50 -11.32 21.34
C ASP A 356 -28.10 -10.10 20.48
N VAL A 357 -29.05 -9.41 19.86
CA VAL A 357 -28.79 -8.21 19.05
C VAL A 357 -28.66 -6.99 19.97
N GLU A 358 -27.46 -6.40 20.00
CA GLU A 358 -27.15 -5.21 20.77
C GLU A 358 -26.77 -4.03 19.85
N PRO A 359 -26.85 -2.77 20.32
CA PRO A 359 -26.24 -1.63 19.64
C PRO A 359 -24.76 -1.87 19.34
N ASN A 360 -24.30 -1.37 18.20
CA ASN A 360 -22.92 -1.49 17.71
C ASN A 360 -22.38 -2.94 17.68
N LEU A 361 -23.24 -3.88 17.27
CA LEU A 361 -22.89 -5.30 17.28
C LEU A 361 -22.09 -5.66 16.02
N SER A 362 -20.85 -6.10 16.23
CA SER A 362 -19.99 -6.64 15.17
C SER A 362 -20.37 -8.08 14.85
N ILE A 363 -20.42 -8.41 13.57
CA ILE A 363 -20.66 -9.75 13.05
C ILE A 363 -19.54 -10.09 12.09
N THR A 364 -18.88 -11.22 12.31
CA THR A 364 -17.82 -11.72 11.43
C THR A 364 -18.12 -13.15 11.01
N LEU A 365 -18.09 -13.40 9.70
CA LEU A 365 -18.14 -14.75 9.14
C LEU A 365 -16.73 -15.12 8.67
N THR A 366 -16.18 -16.17 9.26
CA THR A 366 -14.86 -16.73 8.92
C THR A 366 -15.05 -18.04 8.17
N HIS A 367 -14.40 -18.17 7.02
CA HIS A 367 -14.28 -19.41 6.26
C HIS A 367 -12.88 -19.97 6.40
N ASP A 368 -12.77 -21.09 7.10
CA ASP A 368 -11.54 -21.87 7.22
C ASP A 368 -11.45 -22.84 6.03
N HIS A 369 -10.52 -22.58 5.12
CA HIS A 369 -10.27 -23.42 3.96
C HIS A 369 -8.85 -23.98 3.97
N ALA A 370 -8.57 -24.88 3.02
CA ALA A 370 -7.26 -25.53 2.95
C ALA A 370 -6.10 -24.54 2.84
N ALA A 371 -6.32 -23.32 2.32
CA ALA A 371 -5.32 -22.26 2.19
C ALA A 371 -5.24 -21.24 3.34
N GLY A 372 -5.90 -21.49 4.48
CA GLY A 372 -5.98 -20.55 5.59
C GLY A 372 -7.41 -20.09 5.85
N SER A 373 -7.58 -18.86 6.32
CA SER A 373 -8.90 -18.31 6.65
C SER A 373 -9.21 -17.06 5.83
N SER A 374 -10.46 -16.88 5.44
CA SER A 374 -10.98 -15.63 4.88
C SER A 374 -12.13 -15.13 5.74
N THR A 375 -12.21 -13.81 5.93
CA THR A 375 -13.21 -13.20 6.81
C THR A 375 -14.06 -12.17 6.07
N SER A 376 -15.33 -12.09 6.44
CA SER A 376 -16.26 -11.05 6.01
C SER A 376 -17.00 -10.53 7.23
N GLY A 377 -16.83 -9.24 7.53
CA GLY A 377 -17.47 -8.59 8.66
C GLY A 377 -18.53 -7.57 8.25
N THR A 378 -19.44 -7.26 9.17
CA THR A 378 -20.33 -6.10 9.14
C THR A 378 -20.65 -5.67 10.57
N SER A 379 -21.16 -4.46 10.76
CA SER A 379 -21.72 -4.00 12.03
C SER A 379 -23.20 -3.70 11.84
N ILE A 380 -23.98 -3.93 12.89
CA ILE A 380 -25.41 -3.62 12.95
C ILE A 380 -25.69 -2.70 14.11
N LEU A 381 -26.66 -1.80 13.93
CA LEU A 381 -27.02 -0.79 14.92
C LEU A 381 -25.78 0.02 15.37
N ASP A 382 -24.83 0.23 14.47
CA ASP A 382 -23.60 1.02 14.67
C ASP A 382 -23.84 2.52 14.48
N ARG A 383 -25.06 2.91 14.07
CA ARG A 383 -25.42 4.30 13.83
C ARG A 383 -26.83 4.60 14.32
N PHE A 384 -26.93 5.56 15.24
CA PHE A 384 -28.20 6.07 15.75
C PHE A 384 -28.32 7.58 15.51
N GLU A 385 -29.56 8.07 15.46
CA GLU A 385 -29.83 9.51 15.31
C GLU A 385 -29.69 10.26 16.65
N PHE A 386 -28.84 11.29 16.64
CA PHE A 386 -28.68 12.25 17.73
C PHE A 386 -28.74 13.68 17.17
N GLU A 387 -29.47 14.55 17.87
CA GLU A 387 -29.51 15.98 17.60
C GLU A 387 -28.47 16.71 18.45
N TYR A 388 -27.76 17.65 17.82
CA TYR A 388 -26.70 18.43 18.45
C TYR A 388 -26.96 19.93 18.31
N ASP A 389 -26.97 20.65 19.43
CA ASP A 389 -27.11 22.11 19.49
C ASP A 389 -25.91 22.69 20.24
N TYR A 390 -24.98 23.32 19.51
CA TYR A 390 -23.71 23.80 20.05
C TYR A 390 -23.66 25.32 20.21
N ASP A 391 -23.57 25.78 21.46
CA ASP A 391 -23.26 27.18 21.78
C ASP A 391 -21.74 27.36 21.88
N VAL A 392 -21.15 27.94 20.83
CA VAL A 392 -19.71 28.21 20.74
C VAL A 392 -19.20 29.24 21.76
N ASP A 393 -20.05 30.18 22.20
CA ASP A 393 -19.66 31.19 23.18
C ASP A 393 -19.61 30.63 24.60
N ALA A 394 -20.47 29.63 24.87
CA ALA A 394 -20.48 28.90 26.13
C ALA A 394 -19.55 27.66 26.12
N GLY A 395 -19.21 27.13 24.95
CA GLY A 395 -18.50 25.85 24.81
C GLY A 395 -19.35 24.67 25.27
N THR A 396 -20.66 24.73 25.02
CA THR A 396 -21.63 23.74 25.55
C THR A 396 -22.54 23.20 24.44
N PRO A 397 -22.31 21.97 23.96
CA PRO A 397 -23.27 21.27 23.12
C PRO A 397 -24.32 20.55 23.97
N THR A 398 -25.56 20.66 23.53
CA THR A 398 -26.65 19.77 23.94
C THR A 398 -26.67 18.57 22.99
N VAL A 399 -26.65 17.38 23.55
CA VAL A 399 -26.74 16.09 22.83
C VAL A 399 -28.07 15.46 23.20
N GLU A 400 -28.96 15.30 22.24
CA GLU A 400 -30.30 14.73 22.43
C GLU A 400 -30.46 13.48 21.58
N TYR A 401 -30.91 12.38 22.20
CA TYR A 401 -31.21 11.16 21.46
C TYR A 401 -32.49 11.34 20.64
N ALA A 402 -32.47 10.98 19.35
CA ALA A 402 -33.58 11.24 18.43
C ALA A 402 -34.20 9.98 17.79
N ASP A 403 -33.60 8.81 18.00
CA ASP A 403 -34.05 7.55 17.38
C ASP A 403 -35.21 6.85 18.13
N GLU A 404 -35.87 5.91 17.45
CA GLU A 404 -36.99 5.13 18.00
C GLU A 404 -36.52 3.93 18.84
N PHE A 405 -35.33 3.38 18.56
CA PHE A 405 -34.76 2.25 19.28
C PHE A 405 -34.47 2.62 20.75
N PRO A 406 -34.79 1.79 21.76
CA PRO A 406 -34.45 2.11 23.16
C PRO A 406 -33.00 1.75 23.49
N LEU A 407 -32.21 2.69 24.01
CA LEU A 407 -30.83 2.43 24.48
C LEU A 407 -30.77 2.28 26.00
N GLU A 408 -29.85 1.46 26.50
CA GLU A 408 -29.52 1.42 27.93
C GLU A 408 -28.51 2.53 28.25
N GLY A 409 -28.97 3.61 28.89
CA GLY A 409 -28.12 4.78 29.16
C GLY A 409 -26.90 4.51 30.06
N GLU A 410 -26.92 3.38 30.79
CA GLU A 410 -25.78 2.90 31.59
C GLU A 410 -24.70 2.19 30.74
N ARG A 411 -24.91 2.04 29.44
CA ARG A 411 -23.95 1.54 28.44
C ARG A 411 -23.55 2.61 27.43
N VAL A 412 -24.34 3.68 27.33
CA VAL A 412 -24.02 4.84 26.48
C VAL A 412 -23.05 5.78 27.20
N SER A 413 -21.88 5.98 26.61
CA SER A 413 -20.88 6.94 27.07
C SER A 413 -20.71 8.07 26.05
N ILE A 414 -20.05 9.14 26.48
CA ILE A 414 -19.58 10.22 25.61
C ILE A 414 -18.07 10.32 25.78
N ALA A 415 -17.34 10.40 24.68
CA ALA A 415 -15.91 10.65 24.64
C ALA A 415 -15.62 11.90 23.81
N VAL A 416 -14.70 12.76 24.27
CA VAL A 416 -14.35 14.00 23.57
C VAL A 416 -12.86 14.01 23.26
N TYR A 417 -12.55 14.30 22.00
CA TYR A 417 -11.20 14.37 21.44
C TYR A 417 -10.90 15.79 20.97
N ASP A 418 -9.66 16.25 21.15
CA ASP A 418 -9.25 17.63 20.83
C ASP A 418 -9.11 17.90 19.33
N GLU A 419 -8.73 16.90 18.53
CA GLU A 419 -8.74 17.00 17.07
C GLU A 419 -8.83 15.60 16.42
N ARG A 420 -9.16 15.56 15.12
CA ARG A 420 -9.57 14.36 14.36
C ARG A 420 -8.71 13.11 14.67
N PRO A 421 -9.28 12.02 15.23
CA PRO A 421 -8.56 10.76 15.45
C PRO A 421 -8.29 9.95 14.17
N TRP A 422 -8.67 10.45 12.99
CA TRP A 422 -8.63 9.68 11.72
C TRP A 422 -7.23 9.49 11.12
N TYR A 423 -6.20 10.20 11.62
CA TYR A 423 -4.83 10.19 11.10
C TYR A 423 -3.83 9.82 12.20
N HIS A 424 -4.08 8.72 12.90
CA HIS A 424 -3.09 8.10 13.79
C HIS A 424 -2.65 6.77 13.21
N SER A 425 -1.40 6.39 13.51
CA SER A 425 -0.97 5.00 13.27
C SER A 425 -1.94 4.08 13.98
N PRO A 426 -2.30 2.91 13.43
CA PRO A 426 -3.14 1.92 14.13
C PRO A 426 -2.64 1.55 15.53
N ASP A 427 -1.37 1.83 15.82
CA ASP A 427 -0.68 1.51 17.09
C ASP A 427 -0.72 2.65 18.12
N GLU A 428 -1.19 3.85 17.76
CA GLU A 428 -1.30 4.98 18.68
C GLU A 428 -2.71 5.05 19.29
N GLU A 429 -2.88 4.46 20.47
CA GLU A 429 -4.10 4.63 21.26
C GLU A 429 -4.25 6.08 21.71
N VAL A 430 -5.10 6.84 21.02
CA VAL A 430 -5.44 8.21 21.43
C VAL A 430 -6.46 8.14 22.57
N GLU A 431 -6.05 8.57 23.76
CA GLU A 431 -6.97 8.71 24.89
C GLU A 431 -7.90 9.92 24.69
N PRO A 432 -9.20 9.80 24.98
CA PRO A 432 -10.11 10.94 24.97
C PRO A 432 -9.69 11.96 26.03
N ARG A 433 -9.79 13.26 25.70
CA ARG A 433 -9.55 14.34 26.67
C ARG A 433 -10.48 14.25 27.86
N THR A 434 -11.74 13.92 27.61
CA THR A 434 -12.74 13.73 28.66
C THR A 434 -13.77 12.69 28.26
N THR A 435 -14.30 12.01 29.26
CA THR A 435 -15.39 11.05 29.10
C THR A 435 -16.53 11.36 30.08
N ALA A 436 -17.75 11.04 29.68
CA ALA A 436 -18.94 11.22 30.50
C ALA A 436 -19.91 10.06 30.29
N GLN A 437 -20.70 9.75 31.31
CA GLN A 437 -21.78 8.77 31.22
C GLN A 437 -23.05 9.38 31.80
N PRO A 438 -23.72 10.27 31.05
CA PRO A 438 -24.73 11.16 31.61
C PRO A 438 -26.10 10.52 31.76
N TRP A 439 -26.38 9.42 31.05
CA TRP A 439 -27.67 8.77 31.05
C TRP A 439 -27.75 7.60 32.04
N SER A 440 -28.98 7.26 32.45
CA SER A 440 -29.24 6.11 33.33
C SER A 440 -30.61 5.53 33.02
N GLY A 441 -30.77 4.22 33.17
CA GLY A 441 -31.98 3.51 32.74
C GLY A 441 -32.17 3.55 31.22
N THR A 442 -33.39 3.27 30.75
CA THR A 442 -33.69 3.24 29.30
C THR A 442 -33.87 4.64 28.72
N MET A 443 -33.00 5.01 27.78
CA MET A 443 -33.09 6.21 26.95
C MET A 443 -34.15 6.06 25.86
N ARG A 444 -34.82 7.16 25.53
CA ARG A 444 -35.79 7.30 24.44
C ARG A 444 -35.59 8.64 23.74
N SER A 445 -36.13 8.77 22.54
CA SER A 445 -36.17 10.04 21.81
C SER A 445 -36.58 11.21 22.73
N GLY A 446 -35.77 12.27 22.74
CA GLY A 446 -35.89 13.45 23.61
C GLY A 446 -35.07 13.41 24.91
N ASP A 447 -34.41 12.30 25.24
CA ASP A 447 -33.49 12.23 26.38
C ASP A 447 -32.15 12.89 26.02
N GLY A 448 -31.90 14.06 26.60
CA GLY A 448 -30.70 14.86 26.31
C GLY A 448 -29.82 15.17 27.51
N THR A 449 -28.58 15.56 27.21
CA THR A 449 -27.57 16.03 28.17
C THR A 449 -26.85 17.25 27.61
N THR A 450 -26.27 18.07 28.47
CA THR A 450 -25.41 19.19 28.08
C THR A 450 -23.99 18.90 28.52
N LEU A 451 -23.05 19.05 27.60
CA LEU A 451 -21.62 18.97 27.89
C LEU A 451 -21.06 20.37 28.19
N GLU A 452 -19.97 20.41 28.95
CA GLU A 452 -19.23 21.63 29.26
C GLU A 452 -17.80 21.50 28.72
N ASP A 453 -17.14 22.65 28.53
CA ASP A 453 -15.74 22.74 28.09
C ASP A 453 -15.47 22.03 26.75
N ILE A 454 -16.37 22.18 25.78
CA ILE A 454 -16.18 21.73 24.40
C ILE A 454 -15.68 22.91 23.56
N ARG A 455 -14.57 22.70 22.87
CA ARG A 455 -13.91 23.70 22.04
C ARG A 455 -14.27 23.46 20.57
N PRO A 456 -14.30 24.50 19.72
CA PRO A 456 -14.31 24.29 18.28
C PRO A 456 -13.14 23.43 17.86
N GLY A 457 -13.36 22.51 16.92
CA GLY A 457 -12.38 21.51 16.50
C GLY A 457 -12.61 20.15 17.16
N ASP A 458 -13.08 20.14 18.42
CA ASP A 458 -13.30 18.92 19.20
C ASP A 458 -14.26 17.96 18.47
N THR A 459 -13.97 16.66 18.59
CA THR A 459 -14.86 15.58 18.16
C THR A 459 -15.49 14.92 19.38
N VAL A 460 -16.82 14.98 19.46
CA VAL A 460 -17.64 14.33 20.48
C VAL A 460 -18.18 13.02 19.90
N LEU A 461 -17.79 11.91 20.49
CA LEU A 461 -18.35 10.59 20.19
C LEU A 461 -19.40 10.24 21.23
N VAL A 462 -20.48 9.63 20.77
CA VAL A 462 -21.44 8.92 21.61
C VAL A 462 -21.17 7.44 21.37
N CYS A 463 -20.77 6.71 22.40
CA CYS A 463 -20.26 5.35 22.30
C CYS A 463 -21.15 4.35 23.04
N TRP A 464 -21.18 3.11 22.58
CA TRP A 464 -21.80 1.97 23.26
C TRP A 464 -20.73 1.07 23.88
N ASP A 465 -20.78 0.86 25.21
CA ASP A 465 -19.87 -0.01 25.98
C ASP A 465 -18.37 0.24 25.84
N GLY A 466 -18.01 1.45 25.42
CA GLY A 466 -16.62 1.88 25.37
C GLY A 466 -16.53 3.39 25.16
N THR A 467 -15.37 3.85 24.70
CA THR A 467 -15.07 5.28 24.50
C THR A 467 -14.24 5.54 23.26
N THR A 468 -14.02 4.52 22.44
CA THR A 468 -13.20 4.59 21.23
C THR A 468 -14.07 4.93 20.01
N MET A 469 -13.41 5.12 18.88
CA MET A 469 -14.08 5.28 17.58
C MET A 469 -14.84 4.03 17.16
N GLU A 470 -14.32 2.83 17.47
CA GLU A 470 -14.97 1.55 17.14
C GLU A 470 -16.26 1.37 17.95
N ASP A 471 -16.33 1.98 19.13
CA ASP A 471 -17.52 1.97 19.99
C ASP A 471 -18.58 3.02 19.59
N SER A 472 -18.26 3.91 18.64
CA SER A 472 -19.07 5.10 18.34
C SER A 472 -20.35 4.76 17.61
N ILE A 473 -21.49 5.04 18.26
CA ILE A 473 -22.83 4.96 17.67
C ILE A 473 -23.33 6.27 17.07
N ALA A 474 -22.70 7.39 17.40
CA ALA A 474 -22.91 8.69 16.76
C ALA A 474 -21.73 9.61 17.05
N HIS A 475 -21.52 10.61 16.19
CA HIS A 475 -20.48 11.61 16.42
C HIS A 475 -20.93 13.01 16.02
N PHE A 476 -20.32 13.98 16.68
CA PHE A 476 -20.51 15.41 16.45
C PHE A 476 -19.16 16.11 16.46
N ARG A 477 -18.91 16.96 15.48
CA ARG A 477 -17.75 17.85 15.50
C ARG A 477 -18.20 19.24 15.88
N ALA A 478 -17.63 19.78 16.95
CA ALA A 478 -17.84 21.16 17.33
C ALA A 478 -17.22 22.07 16.26
N GLN A 479 -18.05 22.74 15.46
CA GLN A 479 -17.57 23.61 14.40
C GLN A 479 -17.29 25.02 14.94
N PRO A 480 -16.23 25.70 14.46
CA PRO A 480 -16.09 27.13 14.70
C PRO A 480 -17.24 27.90 14.02
N PRO A 481 -17.51 29.14 14.43
CA PRO A 481 -18.63 29.91 13.91
C PRO A 481 -18.44 30.24 12.43
N GLY A 482 -19.40 29.83 11.61
CA GLY A 482 -19.49 30.20 10.20
C GLY A 482 -18.71 29.32 9.24
N THR A 483 -18.73 29.70 7.97
CA THR A 483 -18.02 29.05 6.86
C THR A 483 -17.42 30.12 5.95
N VAL A 484 -16.40 29.77 5.17
CA VAL A 484 -15.79 30.71 4.22
C VAL A 484 -15.97 30.22 2.79
N ALA A 485 -16.54 31.08 1.96
CA ALA A 485 -16.55 30.90 0.51
C ALA A 485 -15.31 31.55 -0.08
N PHE A 486 -14.52 30.77 -0.81
CA PHE A 486 -13.35 31.24 -1.54
C PHE A 486 -13.67 31.39 -3.03
N ASP A 487 -13.29 32.52 -3.60
CA ASP A 487 -13.29 32.78 -5.03
C ASP A 487 -11.87 33.21 -5.44
N TYR A 488 -11.35 32.68 -6.54
CA TYR A 488 -9.98 32.95 -6.97
C TYR A 488 -9.98 33.36 -8.44
N ASP A 489 -9.48 34.58 -8.70
CA ASP A 489 -9.25 35.10 -10.04
C ASP A 489 -7.84 34.70 -10.48
N PHE A 490 -7.74 33.69 -11.34
CA PHE A 490 -6.46 33.12 -11.77
C PHE A 490 -5.61 34.12 -12.56
N GLU A 491 -6.23 34.94 -13.43
CA GLU A 491 -5.52 35.95 -14.24
C GLU A 491 -4.88 37.02 -13.35
N ARG A 492 -5.59 37.46 -12.31
CA ARG A 492 -5.12 38.49 -11.37
C ARG A 492 -4.30 37.93 -10.21
N LYS A 493 -4.38 36.63 -9.96
CA LYS A 493 -3.85 35.97 -8.75
C LYS A 493 -4.44 36.57 -7.47
N THR A 494 -5.74 36.89 -7.52
CA THR A 494 -6.46 37.51 -6.42
C THR A 494 -7.43 36.51 -5.79
N LEU A 495 -7.24 36.24 -4.51
CA LEU A 495 -8.14 35.43 -3.70
C LEU A 495 -9.14 36.34 -2.97
N SER A 496 -10.43 36.06 -3.10
CA SER A 496 -11.49 36.63 -2.29
C SER A 496 -11.97 35.60 -1.27
N ALA A 497 -11.92 35.94 0.02
CA ALA A 497 -12.45 35.11 1.10
C ALA A 497 -13.68 35.80 1.71
N THR A 498 -14.85 35.18 1.60
CA THR A 498 -16.12 35.71 2.12
C THR A 498 -16.61 34.86 3.28
N LEU A 499 -16.68 35.47 4.47
CA LEU A 499 -17.13 34.83 5.69
C LEU A 499 -18.66 34.85 5.78
N GLU A 500 -19.28 33.68 5.90
CA GLU A 500 -20.71 33.50 6.13
C GLU A 500 -20.96 33.02 7.55
N LEU A 501 -21.84 33.72 8.28
CA LEU A 501 -22.14 33.46 9.69
C LEU A 501 -23.61 33.09 9.84
N GLU A 502 -23.90 32.08 10.66
CA GLU A 502 -25.28 31.68 10.96
C GLU A 502 -25.98 32.70 11.85
N ASP A 503 -25.27 33.29 12.82
CA ASP A 503 -25.83 34.23 13.78
C ASP A 503 -24.89 35.40 14.16
N GLY A 504 -25.43 36.62 14.08
CA GLY A 504 -24.86 37.83 14.71
C GLY A 504 -23.59 38.42 14.06
N GLU A 505 -23.01 39.39 14.76
CA GLU A 505 -21.68 39.94 14.46
C GLU A 505 -20.65 39.25 15.36
N ARG A 506 -19.43 39.02 14.85
CA ARG A 506 -18.32 38.39 15.58
C ARG A 506 -17.09 39.30 15.56
N PRO A 507 -16.16 39.19 16.54
CA PRO A 507 -14.89 39.91 16.49
C PRO A 507 -14.12 39.55 15.22
N ALA A 508 -13.58 40.54 14.52
CA ALA A 508 -12.86 40.30 13.27
C ALA A 508 -11.49 39.65 13.50
N ASP A 509 -10.86 39.95 14.64
CA ASP A 509 -9.59 39.39 15.10
C ASP A 509 -9.69 37.93 15.57
N ALA A 510 -10.91 37.38 15.65
CA ALA A 510 -11.11 35.96 15.90
C ALA A 510 -10.93 35.09 14.65
N TYR A 511 -10.84 35.68 13.45
CA TYR A 511 -10.62 34.97 12.20
C TYR A 511 -9.31 35.41 11.56
N GLU A 512 -8.51 34.45 11.13
CA GLU A 512 -7.25 34.71 10.44
C GLU A 512 -7.20 33.89 9.14
N LEU A 513 -6.84 34.56 8.06
CA LEU A 513 -6.58 33.94 6.76
C LEU A 513 -5.09 33.63 6.65
N LEU A 514 -4.77 32.36 6.52
CA LEU A 514 -3.43 31.81 6.32
C LEU A 514 -3.25 31.41 4.85
N ILE A 515 -2.07 31.67 4.31
CA ILE A 515 -1.61 31.20 3.00
C ILE A 515 -0.27 30.50 3.26
N ASP A 516 -0.22 29.20 2.96
CA ASP A 516 0.91 28.32 3.24
C ASP A 516 1.36 28.42 4.72
N ASP A 517 0.38 28.33 5.63
CA ASP A 517 0.51 28.48 7.09
C ASP A 517 1.03 29.84 7.59
N GLU A 518 1.16 30.85 6.72
CA GLU A 518 1.55 32.22 7.09
C GLU A 518 0.36 33.18 6.99
N PRO A 519 0.20 34.14 7.94
CA PRO A 519 -0.86 35.14 7.87
C PRO A 519 -0.79 35.98 6.59
N ALA A 520 -1.92 36.07 5.87
CA ALA A 520 -2.04 36.90 4.69
C ALA A 520 -1.83 38.41 5.00
N GLU A 521 -1.41 39.17 3.98
CA GLU A 521 -1.13 40.61 4.13
C GLU A 521 -2.36 41.46 4.48
N THR A 522 -3.56 40.97 4.15
CA THR A 522 -4.85 41.60 4.45
C THR A 522 -5.67 40.65 5.31
N GLN A 523 -6.10 41.11 6.49
CA GLN A 523 -6.97 40.37 7.40
C GLN A 523 -8.32 41.08 7.59
N TRP A 524 -9.35 40.34 8.03
CA TRP A 524 -10.63 40.96 8.40
C TRP A 524 -10.47 42.03 9.50
N ALA A 525 -9.54 41.80 10.44
CA ALA A 525 -9.22 42.71 11.54
C ALA A 525 -8.61 44.04 11.10
N ASP A 526 -8.03 44.12 9.89
CA ASP A 526 -7.50 45.37 9.34
C ASP A 526 -8.62 46.31 8.85
N GLU A 527 -9.75 45.72 8.41
CA GLU A 527 -10.88 46.45 7.81
C GLU A 527 -11.94 46.86 8.85
N ALA A 528 -12.18 46.02 9.86
CA ALA A 528 -13.18 46.27 10.89
C ALA A 528 -12.83 45.61 12.24
N ASP A 529 -13.36 46.15 13.35
CA ASP A 529 -13.27 45.49 14.67
C ASP A 529 -14.19 44.25 14.75
N THR A 530 -15.22 44.17 13.92
CA THR A 530 -16.23 43.10 13.90
C THR A 530 -16.65 42.75 12.48
N VAL A 531 -16.93 41.48 12.23
CA VAL A 531 -17.43 40.93 10.97
C VAL A 531 -18.90 40.48 11.10
N SER A 532 -19.65 40.66 10.01
CA SER A 532 -21.00 40.12 9.82
C SER A 532 -21.00 39.14 8.65
N SER A 533 -22.03 38.31 8.50
CA SER A 533 -22.18 37.44 7.32
C SER A 533 -22.02 38.25 6.01
N GLY A 534 -21.28 37.68 5.06
CA GLY A 534 -20.91 38.31 3.80
C GLY A 534 -19.72 39.27 3.89
N ALA A 535 -18.94 39.25 4.98
CA ALA A 535 -17.72 40.05 5.09
C ALA A 535 -16.62 39.45 4.21
N THR A 536 -16.17 40.23 3.22
CA THR A 536 -15.17 39.79 2.23
C THR A 536 -13.86 40.55 2.40
N ILE A 537 -12.74 39.82 2.30
CA ILE A 537 -11.41 40.37 2.08
C ILE A 537 -10.85 39.87 0.75
N GLU A 538 -9.99 40.68 0.13
CA GLU A 538 -9.28 40.36 -1.10
C GLU A 538 -7.77 40.37 -0.81
N VAL A 539 -7.08 39.33 -1.26
CA VAL A 539 -5.62 39.19 -1.17
C VAL A 539 -5.07 38.99 -2.57
N ASP A 540 -4.15 39.86 -2.97
CA ASP A 540 -3.47 39.78 -4.26
C ASP A 540 -2.22 38.89 -4.19
N ASP A 541 -1.67 38.53 -5.35
CA ASP A 541 -0.43 37.78 -5.51
C ASP A 541 -0.42 36.37 -4.85
N VAL A 542 -1.59 35.74 -4.69
CA VAL A 542 -1.71 34.36 -4.18
C VAL A 542 -1.37 33.36 -5.29
N ALA A 543 -0.45 32.43 -5.05
CA ALA A 543 -0.08 31.44 -6.06
C ALA A 543 -1.16 30.36 -6.20
N ALA A 544 -1.28 29.79 -7.41
CA ALA A 544 -2.04 28.56 -7.59
C ALA A 544 -1.32 27.42 -6.88
N GLY A 545 -2.09 26.55 -6.22
CA GLY A 545 -1.61 25.42 -5.43
C GLY A 545 -1.30 25.72 -3.96
N SER A 546 -1.22 26.99 -3.54
CA SER A 546 -1.01 27.35 -2.12
C SER A 546 -2.10 26.77 -1.21
N ASP A 547 -1.75 26.35 0.01
CA ASP A 547 -2.75 25.98 1.03
C ASP A 547 -3.33 27.27 1.59
N VAL A 548 -4.60 27.51 1.32
CA VAL A 548 -5.34 28.65 1.85
C VAL A 548 -6.25 28.14 2.93
N THR A 549 -6.05 28.60 4.15
CA THR A 549 -6.83 28.15 5.30
C THR A 549 -7.32 29.35 6.10
N VAL A 550 -8.58 29.31 6.53
CA VAL A 550 -9.12 30.25 7.50
C VAL A 550 -9.24 29.54 8.83
N VAL A 551 -8.64 30.12 9.85
CA VAL A 551 -8.62 29.60 11.21
C VAL A 551 -9.42 30.52 12.15
N TRP A 552 -9.82 29.98 13.29
CA TRP A 552 -10.60 30.68 14.30
C TRP A 552 -10.04 30.51 15.70
N GLY A 553 -10.01 31.63 16.44
CA GLY A 553 -9.59 31.69 17.84
C GLY A 553 -8.08 31.51 18.03
N ASP A 554 -7.65 31.49 19.29
CA ASP A 554 -6.22 31.39 19.66
C ASP A 554 -5.60 30.00 19.40
N ASP A 555 -6.44 28.98 19.17
CA ASP A 555 -6.03 27.59 18.92
C ASP A 555 -6.00 27.25 17.41
N ASP A 556 -6.11 28.26 16.53
CA ASP A 556 -6.06 28.14 15.07
C ASP A 556 -6.98 27.06 14.49
N VAL A 557 -8.20 26.94 15.04
CA VAL A 557 -9.16 25.91 14.63
C VAL A 557 -9.62 26.17 13.20
N ARG A 558 -9.42 25.20 12.31
CA ARG A 558 -9.81 25.32 10.89
C ARG A 558 -11.31 25.55 10.72
N VAL A 559 -11.67 26.70 10.14
CA VAL A 559 -13.03 27.06 9.71
C VAL A 559 -13.30 26.50 8.33
N SER A 560 -12.41 26.78 7.39
CA SER A 560 -12.53 26.39 5.98
C SER A 560 -11.15 26.50 5.33
N GLY A 561 -10.96 25.86 4.18
CA GLY A 561 -9.77 26.10 3.38
C GLY A 561 -9.94 25.61 1.96
N THR A 562 -9.02 26.00 1.10
CA THR A 562 -9.02 25.73 -0.33
C THR A 562 -7.58 25.66 -0.84
N HIS A 563 -7.41 25.06 -2.01
CA HIS A 563 -6.18 25.18 -2.79
C HIS A 563 -6.56 25.93 -4.07
N PRO A 564 -6.17 27.21 -4.23
CA PRO A 564 -6.45 27.97 -5.44
C PRO A 564 -5.93 27.22 -6.66
N ARG A 565 -6.79 27.02 -7.66
CA ARG A 565 -6.43 26.30 -8.88
C ARG A 565 -7.21 26.85 -10.06
N PRO A 566 -6.66 26.79 -11.28
CA PRO A 566 -7.42 27.15 -12.46
C PRO A 566 -8.60 26.19 -12.63
N ARG A 567 -9.64 26.65 -13.33
CA ARG A 567 -10.77 25.83 -13.75
C ARG A 567 -10.93 25.94 -15.25
N ILE A 568 -10.94 24.81 -15.94
CA ILE A 568 -11.10 24.73 -17.39
C ILE A 568 -12.30 23.84 -17.71
N GLU A 569 -13.21 24.36 -18.54
CA GLU A 569 -14.36 23.64 -19.07
C GLU A 569 -13.95 22.99 -20.40
N LEU A 570 -14.16 21.68 -20.50
CA LEU A 570 -13.77 20.88 -21.66
C LEU A 570 -15.00 20.22 -22.30
N GLU A 571 -15.04 20.17 -23.62
CA GLU A 571 -16.03 19.41 -24.38
C GLU A 571 -15.37 18.54 -25.46
N PHE A 572 -16.00 17.42 -25.79
CA PHE A 572 -15.64 16.64 -26.98
C PHE A 572 -16.25 17.26 -28.23
N ASP A 573 -15.53 17.17 -29.35
CA ASP A 573 -16.11 17.42 -30.66
C ASP A 573 -17.16 16.35 -31.06
N GLU A 574 -17.89 16.60 -32.16
CA GLU A 574 -18.99 15.71 -32.60
C GLU A 574 -18.53 14.27 -32.87
N ASP A 575 -17.26 14.07 -33.22
CA ASP A 575 -16.67 12.77 -33.53
C ASP A 575 -15.90 12.16 -32.33
N GLN A 576 -15.87 12.83 -31.17
CA GLN A 576 -15.20 12.44 -29.91
C GLN A 576 -13.68 12.17 -30.02
N GLY A 577 -13.03 12.67 -31.08
CA GLY A 577 -11.59 12.53 -31.30
C GLY A 577 -10.79 13.77 -30.90
N VAL A 578 -11.48 14.86 -30.56
CA VAL A 578 -10.87 16.13 -30.19
C VAL A 578 -11.52 16.67 -28.91
N ILE A 579 -10.70 17.18 -28.01
CA ILE A 579 -11.14 17.89 -26.80
C ILE A 579 -10.91 19.38 -27.02
N GLU A 580 -11.94 20.20 -26.82
CA GLU A 580 -11.92 21.66 -26.94
C GLU A 580 -11.99 22.31 -25.55
N HIS A 581 -11.20 23.36 -25.33
CA HIS A 581 -11.38 24.31 -24.22
C HIS A 581 -12.57 25.21 -24.53
N VAL A 582 -13.69 25.03 -23.83
CA VAL A 582 -14.93 25.79 -24.09
C VAL A 582 -15.20 26.90 -23.09
N GLY A 583 -14.41 27.01 -22.02
CA GLY A 583 -14.64 27.99 -20.96
C GLY A 583 -13.68 27.85 -19.78
N GLY A 584 -13.69 28.83 -18.88
CA GLY A 584 -12.78 28.87 -17.73
C GLY A 584 -11.49 29.66 -17.98
N ASP A 585 -10.47 29.34 -17.19
CA ASP A 585 -9.19 30.04 -17.14
C ASP A 585 -8.28 29.70 -18.33
N SER A 586 -7.41 30.64 -18.69
CA SER A 586 -6.31 30.42 -19.63
C SER A 586 -5.04 30.11 -18.84
N VAL A 587 -4.36 29.03 -19.22
CA VAL A 587 -3.20 28.49 -18.48
C VAL A 587 -2.11 28.10 -19.48
N ALA A 588 -0.84 28.29 -19.12
CA ALA A 588 0.28 27.84 -19.94
C ALA A 588 0.16 26.34 -20.24
N ALA A 589 0.14 25.97 -21.52
CA ALA A 589 0.02 24.58 -21.97
C ALA A 589 1.12 23.68 -21.41
N SER A 590 2.31 24.24 -21.17
CA SER A 590 3.44 23.55 -20.54
C SER A 590 3.25 23.20 -19.07
N GLU A 591 2.19 23.69 -18.41
CA GLU A 591 1.83 23.34 -17.03
C GLU A 591 0.64 22.37 -16.99
N LEU A 592 0.23 21.84 -18.16
CA LEU A 592 -0.98 21.04 -18.32
C LEU A 592 -0.67 19.65 -18.86
N THR A 593 -1.26 18.65 -18.23
CA THR A 593 -1.25 17.27 -18.73
C THR A 593 -2.67 16.77 -18.86
N LEU A 594 -3.02 16.27 -20.04
CA LEU A 594 -4.30 15.64 -20.30
C LEU A 594 -4.15 14.13 -20.15
N ARG A 595 -4.88 13.57 -19.19
CA ARG A 595 -4.96 12.14 -18.95
C ARG A 595 -6.25 11.57 -19.51
N VAL A 596 -6.12 10.60 -20.41
CA VAL A 596 -7.22 9.97 -21.13
C VAL A 596 -7.33 8.52 -20.69
N MET A 597 -8.48 8.15 -20.14
CA MET A 597 -8.81 6.76 -19.81
C MET A 597 -9.47 6.08 -21.00
N THR A 598 -8.90 4.96 -21.43
CA THR A 598 -9.44 4.08 -22.47
C THR A 598 -9.76 2.71 -21.87
N GLU A 599 -10.16 1.74 -22.70
CA GLU A 599 -10.29 0.35 -22.27
C GLU A 599 -8.94 -0.28 -21.87
N ASP A 600 -7.85 0.12 -22.55
CA ASP A 600 -6.51 -0.43 -22.38
C ASP A 600 -5.71 0.23 -21.23
N GLY A 601 -6.25 1.26 -20.58
CA GLY A 601 -5.62 1.94 -19.45
C GLY A 601 -5.65 3.46 -19.55
N PHE A 602 -4.63 4.12 -19.01
CA PHE A 602 -4.46 5.57 -19.08
C PHE A 602 -3.38 5.95 -20.10
N SER A 603 -3.67 6.95 -20.93
CA SER A 603 -2.70 7.65 -21.75
C SER A 603 -2.55 9.08 -21.25
N GLU A 604 -1.33 9.63 -21.31
CA GLU A 604 -1.02 10.99 -20.89
C GLU A 604 -0.49 11.78 -22.09
N ILE A 605 -0.98 13.01 -22.23
CA ILE A 605 -0.60 13.95 -23.28
C ILE A 605 -0.11 15.22 -22.58
N ASP A 606 1.16 15.54 -22.75
CA ASP A 606 1.73 16.82 -22.31
C ASP A 606 1.28 17.92 -23.28
N LEU A 607 0.47 18.86 -22.81
CA LEU A 607 -0.05 19.92 -23.66
C LEU A 607 1.05 20.89 -24.10
N GLY A 608 2.16 20.97 -23.37
CA GLY A 608 3.31 21.81 -23.73
C GLY A 608 4.02 21.34 -25.00
N GLU A 609 3.88 20.07 -25.37
CA GLU A 609 4.40 19.54 -26.63
C GLU A 609 3.46 19.79 -27.82
N GLU A 610 2.16 19.93 -27.56
CA GLU A 610 1.11 20.09 -28.57
C GLU A 610 0.77 21.57 -28.86
N ILE A 611 0.82 22.42 -27.84
CA ILE A 611 0.39 23.82 -27.90
C ILE A 611 1.51 24.74 -27.43
N ASP A 612 1.96 25.62 -28.34
CA ASP A 612 2.91 26.69 -28.01
C ASP A 612 2.19 27.84 -27.28
N GLY A 613 2.37 27.97 -25.96
CA GLY A 613 1.92 29.13 -25.19
C GLY A 613 0.81 28.80 -24.19
N GLU A 614 -0.27 29.59 -24.20
CA GLU A 614 -1.42 29.37 -23.31
C GLU A 614 -2.43 28.45 -23.99
N PHE A 615 -3.07 27.59 -23.20
CA PHE A 615 -4.29 26.88 -23.55
C PHE A 615 -5.48 27.77 -23.18
N GLU A 616 -6.18 28.28 -24.19
CA GLU A 616 -7.29 29.23 -24.06
C GLU A 616 -8.56 28.76 -24.75
N GLN A 617 -9.67 29.47 -24.51
CA GLN A 617 -10.97 29.11 -25.08
C GLN A 617 -10.92 29.04 -26.61
N GLY A 618 -11.32 27.88 -27.14
CA GLY A 618 -11.31 27.55 -28.56
C GLY A 618 -10.08 26.75 -29.01
N ASP A 619 -9.09 26.54 -28.12
CA ASP A 619 -7.98 25.62 -28.39
C ASP A 619 -8.45 24.18 -28.29
N THR A 620 -7.81 23.33 -29.10
CA THR A 620 -8.18 21.93 -29.23
C THR A 620 -6.98 21.01 -29.15
N VAL A 621 -7.19 19.83 -28.55
CA VAL A 621 -6.20 18.76 -28.44
C VAL A 621 -6.79 17.51 -29.08
N SER A 622 -6.04 16.92 -30.02
CA SER A 622 -6.44 15.66 -30.66
C SER A 622 -6.05 14.48 -29.78
N VAL A 623 -6.95 13.51 -29.66
CA VAL A 623 -6.72 12.30 -28.88
C VAL A 623 -6.76 11.10 -29.82
N ASP A 624 -5.61 10.47 -30.04
CA ASP A 624 -5.49 9.26 -30.86
C ASP A 624 -5.88 8.02 -30.03
N ALA A 625 -7.17 7.86 -29.74
CA ALA A 625 -7.73 6.69 -29.06
C ALA A 625 -9.09 6.26 -29.65
N ASP A 626 -9.28 4.96 -29.85
CA ASP A 626 -10.48 4.41 -30.49
C ASP A 626 -11.71 4.37 -29.55
N GLU A 627 -11.52 4.36 -28.22
CA GLU A 627 -12.60 4.37 -27.23
C GLU A 627 -12.19 5.08 -25.93
N ILE A 628 -12.49 6.38 -25.87
CA ILE A 628 -12.27 7.20 -24.67
C ILE A 628 -13.42 6.98 -23.69
N ARG A 629 -13.13 6.63 -22.43
CA ARG A 629 -14.13 6.52 -21.36
C ARG A 629 -14.25 7.80 -20.55
N TYR A 630 -13.14 8.51 -20.39
CA TYR A 630 -13.02 9.71 -19.58
C TYR A 630 -11.73 10.46 -19.95
N ALA A 631 -11.75 11.79 -19.92
CA ALA A 631 -10.54 12.60 -20.02
C ALA A 631 -10.52 13.67 -18.93
N MET A 632 -9.32 13.91 -18.38
CA MET A 632 -9.09 14.80 -17.27
C MET A 632 -7.81 15.59 -17.47
N LEU A 633 -7.89 16.89 -17.23
CA LEU A 633 -6.78 17.82 -17.28
C LEU A 633 -6.25 18.05 -15.87
N SER A 634 -4.94 17.86 -15.69
CA SER A 634 -4.20 18.19 -14.47
C SER A 634 -3.33 19.42 -14.68
N TYR A 635 -3.05 20.10 -13.56
CA TYR A 635 -2.19 21.28 -13.50
C TYR A 635 -0.96 20.97 -12.65
N ASP A 636 0.22 21.28 -13.16
CA ASP A 636 1.50 21.06 -12.48
C ASP A 636 1.51 21.66 -11.07
N GLY A 637 2.01 20.89 -10.11
CA GLY A 637 2.08 21.30 -8.71
C GLY A 637 0.77 21.18 -7.92
N THR A 638 -0.29 20.58 -8.48
CA THR A 638 -1.53 20.31 -7.75
C THR A 638 -1.98 18.85 -7.86
N SER A 639 -2.47 18.28 -6.75
CA SER A 639 -3.13 16.98 -6.75
C SER A 639 -4.60 17.15 -7.12
N GLY A 640 -4.96 16.91 -8.39
CA GLY A 640 -6.36 16.81 -8.82
C GLY A 640 -6.65 17.36 -10.22
N SER A 641 -7.89 17.18 -10.66
CA SER A 641 -8.40 17.70 -11.95
C SER A 641 -8.69 19.20 -11.86
N ILE A 642 -8.29 19.94 -12.89
CA ILE A 642 -8.73 21.32 -13.15
C ILE A 642 -9.83 21.41 -14.22
N GLY A 643 -10.10 20.30 -14.92
CA GLY A 643 -11.12 20.16 -15.95
C GLY A 643 -11.29 18.69 -16.35
N HIS A 644 -12.51 18.29 -16.68
CA HIS A 644 -12.78 16.93 -17.14
C HIS A 644 -13.92 16.89 -18.16
N VAL A 645 -13.93 15.84 -18.97
CA VAL A 645 -14.98 15.58 -19.93
C VAL A 645 -15.26 14.07 -20.01
N VAL A 646 -16.53 13.72 -20.05
CA VAL A 646 -17.01 12.36 -20.29
C VAL A 646 -17.70 12.29 -21.65
N PRO A 647 -17.50 11.22 -22.42
CA PRO A 647 -18.31 10.99 -23.62
C PRO A 647 -19.79 10.90 -23.22
N SER A 648 -20.65 11.53 -24.00
CA SER A 648 -22.10 11.40 -23.80
C SER A 648 -22.50 9.94 -23.99
N ARG A 649 -23.11 9.32 -22.97
CA ARG A 649 -23.72 7.99 -23.11
C ARG A 649 -24.92 8.09 -24.07
N GLU A 650 -24.84 7.42 -25.23
CA GLU A 650 -26.02 7.15 -26.07
C GLU A 650 -26.96 6.11 -25.46
#